data_AF-A0A918A4K4-F1
#
_entry.id   AF-A0A918A4K4-F1
#
_cell.length_a   1.000
_cell.length_b   1.000
_cell.length_c   1.000
_cell.angle_alpha   90.00
_cell.angle_beta   90.00
_cell.angle_gamma   90.00
#
_symmetry.space_group_name_H-M   'P 1'
#
loop_
_entity.id
_entity.type
_entity.pdbx_description
1 polymer ?
#
loop_
_entity_poly.entity_id
_entity_poly.type
_entity_poly.pdbx_seq_one_letter_code
_entity_poly.pdbx_strand_id
1 'polypeptide(L)'
;MTNTATGSPIRRPDTTDPGPLLTAWGAAASWERLAHSLLPPDAALPAPPAADGDGDPLSAVRARAEAERGTPWPQPLASQYARYFRAGDGNRTDYESQVFERQDRLTRAVLMAVASGAERWLDEAADGMVLLCEQSSWCWPAHEESCRPNGTVLPDLGEPCLDLGAADVAAQLAWADHALGARLDARFPGLRARVRAEVRVRVLEPFTRRRDWHWLGLDGHVHNWCPWICGNILVAALRLSEPGDERARQVALAVEGIDRYLAALPDDGSIDEGYEYWWNGACRALEALDVLEHATSGTLSAARVPVVRETVRFPHRMQLGGPWYLNFADARARPSGEVPWQVPYRWGRRLGEQDVARHAAAHRGAVSVSAELGRALIELADAEWRRVVPGAPPLVPGVWLPGTQVGLARTAAGTSLGLTLAIKGGHNDENHNHNDVGTVVVAVDGVPVIVDAGRPMYTAQTFSPDRYAIWTMRSDWHSVPEVRGTAQGQGRRFLARDVEVTDESGVFAARMDLAAAYPVEGLRQWRRTARLDRAASLVTIEDAWSFDGDGASPSFLHFLLAGRVELASGQVVVRPLEGARDVLVSWDPELATGSLTVRELDDPMLSSVWGERLTRLELRLPDTARGALQVQVEVRA
;
A
#
# COMPACT_ATOMS: atom_id res chain seq x y z
N MET A 1 1.64 9.03 14.58
CA MET A 1 0.68 8.07 15.19
C MET A 1 0.49 6.89 14.26
N THR A 2 1.40 5.91 14.33
CA THR A 2 1.15 4.56 13.84
C THR A 2 0.53 3.76 14.98
N ASN A 3 -0.33 2.81 14.65
CA ASN A 3 -1.00 1.97 15.63
C ASN A 3 0.02 0.99 16.23
N THR A 4 0.71 1.39 17.30
CA THR A 4 1.53 0.50 18.15
C THR A 4 0.70 -0.18 19.24
N ALA A 5 -0.62 -0.22 19.12
CA ALA A 5 -1.50 -0.88 20.07
C ALA A 5 -1.63 -2.38 19.80
N THR A 6 -0.52 -3.12 19.87
CA THR A 6 -0.43 -4.50 20.41
C THR A 6 1.05 -4.92 20.46
N GLY A 7 1.63 -4.89 21.66
CA GLY A 7 2.95 -5.46 21.89
C GLY A 7 2.93 -6.99 21.87
N SER A 8 3.58 -7.60 20.88
CA SER A 8 4.27 -8.90 21.04
C SER A 8 5.18 -9.18 19.85
N PRO A 9 6.29 -9.89 20.07
CA PRO A 9 7.44 -9.87 19.18
C PRO A 9 7.12 -10.63 17.89
N ILE A 10 7.20 -9.92 16.76
CA ILE A 10 7.65 -10.50 15.49
C ILE A 10 8.92 -11.30 15.83
N ARG A 11 9.12 -12.45 15.17
CA ARG A 11 10.36 -13.22 15.28
C ARG A 11 11.51 -12.22 15.17
N ARG A 12 12.14 -11.88 16.31
CA ARG A 12 13.19 -10.87 16.35
C ARG A 12 14.25 -11.41 15.41
N PRO A 13 14.55 -10.78 14.27
CA PRO A 13 15.87 -10.97 13.71
C PRO A 13 16.78 -10.60 14.88
N ASP A 14 17.73 -11.46 15.23
CA ASP A 14 18.77 -11.03 16.14
C ASP A 14 19.29 -9.74 15.52
N THR A 15 19.17 -8.60 16.21
CA THR A 15 19.37 -7.25 15.64
C THR A 15 20.83 -7.02 15.20
N THR A 16 21.63 -8.06 15.28
CA THR A 16 23.05 -8.20 14.96
C THR A 16 23.28 -8.83 13.59
N ASP A 17 22.34 -9.61 13.05
CA ASP A 17 22.50 -10.26 11.75
C ASP A 17 22.08 -9.33 10.60
N PRO A 18 22.91 -9.18 9.55
CA PRO A 18 22.58 -8.35 8.40
C PRO A 18 21.36 -8.91 7.65
N GLY A 19 20.48 -8.03 7.19
CA GLY A 19 19.36 -8.41 6.34
C GLY A 19 19.80 -8.81 4.93
N PRO A 20 18.84 -9.02 4.01
CA PRO A 20 19.09 -9.62 2.71
C PRO A 20 19.98 -8.78 1.78
N LEU A 21 19.93 -7.45 1.86
CA LEU A 21 20.79 -6.56 1.08
C LEU A 21 22.22 -6.55 1.65
N LEU A 22 22.36 -6.32 2.95
CA LEU A 22 23.66 -6.24 3.60
C LEU A 22 24.41 -7.57 3.55
N THR A 23 23.68 -8.70 3.63
CA THR A 23 24.24 -10.03 3.38
C THR A 23 24.75 -10.18 1.95
N ALA A 24 23.98 -9.71 0.96
CA ALA A 24 24.35 -9.83 -0.45
C ALA A 24 25.54 -8.93 -0.85
N TRP A 25 25.64 -7.74 -0.26
CA TRP A 25 26.67 -6.74 -0.61
C TRP A 25 27.91 -6.80 0.27
N GLY A 26 27.78 -7.31 1.50
CA GLY A 26 28.85 -7.38 2.49
C GLY A 26 29.51 -6.01 2.70
N ALA A 27 30.84 -5.99 2.73
CA ALA A 27 31.61 -4.76 2.95
C ALA A 27 31.36 -3.67 1.89
N ALA A 28 30.85 -4.00 0.69
CA ALA A 28 30.58 -2.99 -0.35
C ALA A 28 29.53 -1.94 0.09
N ALA A 29 28.65 -2.30 1.03
CA ALA A 29 27.64 -1.41 1.60
C ALA A 29 28.14 -0.61 2.82
N SER A 30 29.38 -0.81 3.27
CA SER A 30 29.93 -0.04 4.39
C SER A 30 30.16 1.43 3.99
N TRP A 31 30.04 2.35 4.93
CA TRP A 31 30.24 3.77 4.63
C TRP A 31 31.65 4.07 4.14
N GLU A 32 32.67 3.34 4.60
CA GLU A 32 34.06 3.50 4.14
C GLU A 32 34.20 3.15 2.65
N ARG A 33 33.50 2.11 2.19
CA ARG A 33 33.50 1.71 0.77
C ARG A 33 32.64 2.65 -0.06
N LEU A 34 31.48 3.04 0.45
CA LEU A 34 30.57 4.00 -0.19
C LEU A 34 31.23 5.37 -0.41
N ALA A 35 32.08 5.84 0.51
CA ALA A 35 32.81 7.09 0.36
C ALA A 35 33.66 7.15 -0.93
N HIS A 36 34.03 5.98 -1.48
CA HIS A 36 34.84 5.85 -2.68
C HIS A 36 34.06 5.34 -3.91
N SER A 37 32.89 4.72 -3.73
CA SER A 37 32.11 4.10 -4.82
C SER A 37 30.91 4.94 -5.27
N LEU A 38 30.47 5.91 -4.47
CA LEU A 38 29.38 6.80 -4.83
C LEU A 38 29.81 7.77 -5.94
N LEU A 39 28.98 7.86 -6.98
CA LEU A 39 29.07 8.90 -8.00
C LEU A 39 29.04 10.30 -7.37
N PRO A 40 29.67 11.31 -8.00
CA PRO A 40 29.63 12.69 -7.50
C PRO A 40 28.18 13.21 -7.46
N PRO A 41 27.85 14.19 -6.60
CA PRO A 41 26.47 14.65 -6.40
C PRO A 41 25.73 15.09 -7.68
N ASP A 42 26.43 15.61 -8.69
CA ASP A 42 25.84 15.99 -10.00
C ASP A 42 25.50 14.79 -10.92
N ALA A 43 26.00 13.59 -10.62
CA ALA A 43 25.76 12.38 -11.42
C ALA A 43 25.09 11.25 -10.62
N ALA A 44 24.89 11.43 -9.31
CA ALA A 44 24.41 10.39 -8.41
C ALA A 44 22.92 10.07 -8.54
N LEU A 45 22.16 10.91 -9.24
CA LEU A 45 20.78 10.62 -9.64
C LEU A 45 20.72 10.40 -11.16
N PRO A 46 19.82 9.53 -11.66
CA PRO A 46 19.58 9.35 -13.09
C PRO A 46 19.35 10.67 -13.83
N ALA A 47 19.84 10.76 -15.06
CA ALA A 47 19.70 11.98 -15.86
C ALA A 47 18.22 12.36 -16.08
N PRO A 48 17.85 13.64 -15.98
CA PRO A 48 16.50 14.08 -16.32
C PRO A 48 16.20 13.85 -17.81
N PRO A 49 14.91 13.78 -18.20
CA PRO A 49 14.53 13.53 -19.59
C PRO A 49 15.06 14.62 -20.53
N ALA A 50 15.49 14.21 -21.73
CA ALA A 50 15.69 15.13 -22.84
C ALA A 50 14.33 15.64 -23.36
N ALA A 51 14.30 16.83 -23.96
CA ALA A 51 13.08 17.48 -24.45
C ALA A 51 12.37 16.74 -25.60
N ASP A 52 12.95 15.67 -26.13
CA ASP A 52 12.46 14.99 -27.33
C ASP A 52 11.84 13.61 -27.02
N GLY A 53 10.61 13.41 -27.52
CA GLY A 53 9.90 12.14 -27.48
C GLY A 53 8.56 12.20 -28.22
N ASP A 54 8.11 11.04 -28.72
CA ASP A 54 6.80 10.90 -29.36
C ASP A 54 5.66 11.01 -28.33
N GLY A 55 4.64 11.85 -28.61
CA GLY A 55 3.47 12.12 -27.76
C GLY A 55 3.63 13.31 -26.79
N ASP A 56 2.55 13.72 -26.11
CA ASP A 56 2.57 14.73 -25.04
C ASP A 56 2.18 14.10 -23.68
N PRO A 57 3.08 13.30 -23.05
CA PRO A 57 2.82 12.64 -21.77
C PRO A 57 2.57 13.63 -20.62
N LEU A 58 2.88 14.91 -20.85
CA LEU A 58 2.68 16.01 -19.91
C LEU A 58 1.44 16.87 -20.24
N SER A 59 0.58 16.48 -21.18
CA SER A 59 -0.57 17.31 -21.59
C SER A 59 -1.47 17.75 -20.43
N ALA A 60 -1.85 16.81 -19.54
CA ALA A 60 -2.65 17.12 -18.34
C ALA A 60 -1.87 17.98 -17.32
N VAL A 61 -0.59 17.66 -17.10
CA VAL A 61 0.33 18.43 -16.25
C VAL A 61 0.45 19.87 -16.75
N ARG A 62 0.64 20.05 -18.06
CA ARG A 62 0.76 21.35 -18.74
C ARG A 62 -0.51 22.16 -18.59
N ALA A 63 -1.66 21.56 -18.89
CA ALA A 63 -2.95 22.24 -18.76
C ALA A 63 -3.19 22.72 -17.32
N ARG A 64 -2.90 21.88 -16.32
CA ARG A 64 -3.02 22.24 -14.91
C ARG A 64 -2.03 23.33 -14.50
N ALA A 65 -0.76 23.20 -14.88
CA ALA A 65 0.27 24.20 -14.60
C ALA A 65 -0.07 25.57 -15.21
N GLU A 66 -0.58 25.60 -16.43
CA GLU A 66 -0.99 26.84 -17.10
C GLU A 66 -2.20 27.49 -16.44
N ALA A 67 -3.16 26.69 -15.96
CA ALA A 67 -4.33 27.20 -15.24
C ALA A 67 -3.96 27.81 -13.87
N GLU A 68 -2.93 27.29 -13.21
CA GLU A 68 -2.49 27.76 -11.89
C GLU A 68 -1.51 28.93 -11.95
N ARG A 69 -0.75 29.05 -13.03
CA ARG A 69 0.28 30.09 -13.13
C ARG A 69 -0.37 31.48 -13.07
N GLY A 70 0.14 32.33 -12.18
CA GLY A 70 -0.43 33.65 -11.90
C GLY A 70 -1.55 33.65 -10.86
N THR A 71 -1.98 32.49 -10.37
CA THR A 71 -2.80 32.39 -9.15
C THR A 71 -1.91 32.36 -7.90
N PRO A 72 -2.40 32.79 -6.73
CA PRO A 72 -1.66 32.68 -5.47
C PRO A 72 -1.21 31.23 -5.19
N TRP A 73 0.01 31.06 -4.70
CA TRP A 73 0.48 29.76 -4.22
C TRP A 73 -0.35 29.30 -3.02
N PRO A 74 -0.61 27.99 -2.86
CA PRO A 74 -1.25 27.45 -1.65
C PRO A 74 -0.49 27.86 -0.37
N GLN A 75 -1.24 28.25 0.65
CA GLN A 75 -0.72 28.76 1.93
C GLN A 75 -1.28 27.96 3.10
N PRO A 76 -0.59 26.89 3.56
CA PRO A 76 -0.79 26.32 4.88
C PRO A 76 -0.74 27.40 5.98
N LEU A 77 -1.81 27.52 6.76
CA LEU A 77 -1.95 28.48 7.84
C LEU A 77 -1.74 27.83 9.21
N ALA A 78 -1.18 28.58 10.16
CA ALA A 78 -1.03 28.15 11.55
C ALA A 78 -2.37 27.76 12.19
N SER A 79 -3.46 28.45 11.84
CA SER A 79 -4.80 28.14 12.34
C SER A 79 -5.31 26.78 11.86
N GLN A 80 -4.90 26.33 10.67
CA GLN A 80 -5.22 25.00 10.13
C GLN A 80 -4.37 23.93 10.81
N TYR A 81 -3.06 24.15 10.97
CA TYR A 81 -2.16 23.21 11.66
C TYR A 81 -2.64 22.91 13.10
N ALA A 82 -3.00 23.96 13.83
CA ALA A 82 -3.42 23.87 15.23
C ALA A 82 -4.70 23.04 15.43
N ARG A 83 -5.55 22.89 14.41
CA ARG A 83 -6.82 22.12 14.50
C ARG A 83 -6.57 20.67 14.91
N TYR A 84 -5.50 20.07 14.43
CA TYR A 84 -5.17 18.69 14.76
C TYR A 84 -4.91 18.47 16.27
N PHE A 85 -4.32 19.48 16.93
CA PHE A 85 -3.95 19.42 18.35
C PHE A 85 -5.05 19.94 19.28
N ARG A 86 -6.07 20.62 18.75
CA ARG A 86 -7.21 21.10 19.54
C ARG A 86 -8.11 19.93 19.94
N ALA A 87 -8.41 19.85 21.23
CA ALA A 87 -9.32 18.85 21.77
C ALA A 87 -10.68 18.91 21.06
N GLY A 88 -11.15 17.76 20.55
CA GLY A 88 -12.43 17.61 19.88
C GLY A 88 -12.49 18.00 18.40
N ASP A 89 -11.40 18.52 17.80
CA ASP A 89 -11.34 18.84 16.35
C ASP A 89 -10.59 17.74 15.58
N GLY A 90 -9.27 17.65 15.75
CA GLY A 90 -8.48 16.58 15.14
C GLY A 90 -8.38 16.62 13.61
N ASN A 91 -8.90 17.67 12.95
CA ASN A 91 -8.78 17.84 11.50
C ASN A 91 -7.31 18.08 11.11
N ARG A 92 -6.79 17.19 10.25
CA ARG A 92 -5.48 17.32 9.59
C ARG A 92 -5.59 17.76 8.12
N THR A 93 -6.70 17.41 7.47
CA THR A 93 -6.90 17.52 6.02
C THR A 93 -6.80 18.95 5.49
N ASP A 94 -7.29 19.94 6.24
CA ASP A 94 -7.28 21.34 5.80
C ASP A 94 -5.85 21.87 5.64
N TYR A 95 -4.95 21.50 6.55
CA TYR A 95 -3.55 21.90 6.46
C TYR A 95 -2.81 21.09 5.40
N GLU A 96 -2.95 19.76 5.47
CA GLU A 96 -2.20 18.84 4.61
C GLU A 96 -2.57 19.01 3.13
N SER A 97 -3.85 19.28 2.80
CA SER A 97 -4.25 19.58 1.41
C SER A 97 -3.54 20.81 0.83
N GLN A 98 -3.29 21.84 1.63
CA GLN A 98 -2.53 23.01 1.18
C GLN A 98 -1.05 22.69 0.97
N VAL A 99 -0.48 21.83 1.81
CA VAL A 99 0.90 21.34 1.65
C VAL A 99 1.02 20.50 0.39
N PHE A 100 0.13 19.54 0.17
CA PHE A 100 0.12 18.68 -1.01
C PHE A 100 -0.07 19.48 -2.30
N GLU A 101 -1.03 20.41 -2.35
CA GLU A 101 -1.21 21.23 -3.56
C GLU A 101 0.03 22.11 -3.86
N ARG A 102 0.73 22.59 -2.82
CA ARG A 102 1.99 23.32 -3.00
C ARG A 102 3.07 22.43 -3.59
N GLN A 103 3.24 21.22 -3.05
CA GLN A 103 4.22 20.25 -3.56
C GLN A 103 3.88 19.85 -5.00
N ASP A 104 2.62 19.56 -5.30
CA ASP A 104 2.17 19.20 -6.64
C ASP A 104 2.43 20.35 -7.64
N ARG A 105 2.12 21.60 -7.28
CA ARG A 105 2.40 22.77 -8.13
C ARG A 105 3.89 22.95 -8.38
N LEU A 106 4.75 22.72 -7.38
CA LEU A 106 6.19 22.72 -7.58
C LEU A 106 6.62 21.62 -8.55
N THR A 107 6.11 20.39 -8.39
CA THR A 107 6.40 19.30 -9.34
C THR A 107 6.03 19.71 -10.76
N ARG A 108 4.80 20.21 -10.98
CA ARG A 108 4.35 20.68 -12.29
C ARG A 108 5.25 21.79 -12.85
N ALA A 109 5.63 22.77 -12.03
CA ALA A 109 6.52 23.86 -12.44
C ALA A 109 7.91 23.35 -12.89
N VAL A 110 8.50 22.41 -12.13
CA VAL A 110 9.78 21.80 -12.49
C VAL A 110 9.67 21.00 -13.80
N LEU A 111 8.64 20.16 -13.93
CA LEU A 111 8.41 19.39 -15.16
C LEU A 111 8.24 20.31 -16.38
N MET A 112 7.51 21.42 -16.23
CA MET A 112 7.35 22.42 -17.27
C MET A 112 8.64 23.17 -17.60
N ALA A 113 9.47 23.47 -16.60
CA ALA A 113 10.77 24.09 -16.79
C ALA A 113 11.74 23.16 -17.55
N VAL A 114 11.73 21.85 -17.23
CA VAL A 114 12.51 20.82 -17.94
C VAL A 114 12.02 20.67 -19.38
N ALA A 115 10.71 20.49 -19.57
CA ALA A 115 10.14 20.17 -20.89
C ALA A 115 10.16 21.34 -21.88
N SER A 116 9.97 22.58 -21.41
CA SER A 116 9.86 23.75 -22.31
C SER A 116 11.12 24.60 -22.41
N GLY A 117 12.04 24.48 -21.45
CA GLY A 117 13.19 25.39 -21.33
C GLY A 117 12.83 26.85 -21.02
N ALA A 118 11.55 27.21 -20.86
CA ALA A 118 11.15 28.61 -20.70
C ALA A 118 11.46 29.14 -19.30
N GLU A 119 12.04 30.35 -19.23
CA GLU A 119 12.45 30.99 -17.98
C GLU A 119 11.31 31.23 -16.99
N ARG A 120 10.10 31.54 -17.48
CA ARG A 120 8.92 31.72 -16.63
C ARG A 120 8.57 30.51 -15.75
N TRP A 121 8.89 29.30 -16.20
CA TRP A 121 8.67 28.09 -15.42
C TRP A 121 9.82 27.83 -14.44
N LEU A 122 11.01 28.34 -14.76
CA LEU A 122 12.13 28.35 -13.83
C LEU A 122 11.86 29.32 -12.67
N ASP A 123 11.24 30.48 -12.94
CA ASP A 123 10.73 31.40 -11.92
C ASP A 123 9.71 30.73 -11.01
N GLU A 124 8.67 30.12 -11.59
CA GLU A 124 7.64 29.41 -10.85
C GLU A 124 8.22 28.28 -9.98
N ALA A 125 9.17 27.51 -10.51
CA ALA A 125 9.85 26.47 -9.73
C ALA A 125 10.68 27.06 -8.58
N ALA A 126 11.41 28.16 -8.81
CA ALA A 126 12.19 28.84 -7.78
C ALA A 126 11.30 29.37 -6.64
N ASP A 127 10.15 29.97 -6.96
CA ASP A 127 9.17 30.44 -5.98
C ASP A 127 8.67 29.28 -5.10
N GLY A 128 8.28 28.16 -5.71
CA GLY A 128 7.85 26.96 -4.99
C GLY A 128 8.94 26.39 -4.07
N MET A 129 10.20 26.34 -4.56
CA MET A 129 11.34 25.89 -3.75
C MET A 129 11.58 26.81 -2.54
N VAL A 130 11.51 28.13 -2.74
CA VAL A 130 11.65 29.11 -1.64
C VAL A 130 10.50 28.98 -0.64
N LEU A 131 9.26 28.82 -1.10
CA LEU A 131 8.10 28.63 -0.21
C LEU A 131 8.22 27.37 0.65
N LEU A 132 8.77 26.28 0.12
CA LEU A 132 9.08 25.10 0.92
C LEU A 132 10.19 25.38 1.93
N CYS A 133 11.28 26.06 1.55
CA CYS A 133 12.31 26.49 2.48
C CYS A 133 11.77 27.39 3.61
N GLU A 134 10.75 28.22 3.35
CA GLU A 134 10.14 29.13 4.32
C GLU A 134 9.05 28.49 5.19
N GLN A 135 8.52 27.35 4.79
CA GLN A 135 7.53 26.61 5.57
C GLN A 135 8.13 26.21 6.91
N SER A 136 7.51 26.57 8.04
CA SER A 136 8.11 26.38 9.37
C SER A 136 8.43 24.93 9.73
N SER A 137 7.59 23.97 9.31
CA SER A 137 7.86 22.53 9.44
C SER A 137 7.45 21.81 8.17
N TRP A 138 8.22 20.79 7.78
CA TRP A 138 7.85 19.86 6.72
C TRP A 138 7.11 18.63 7.24
N CYS A 139 7.06 18.46 8.57
CA CYS A 139 6.32 17.39 9.21
C CYS A 139 4.81 17.61 9.11
N TRP A 140 4.08 16.55 8.81
CA TRP A 140 2.62 16.62 8.80
C TRP A 140 2.08 16.72 10.24
N PRO A 141 1.01 17.51 10.49
CA PRO A 141 0.48 17.71 11.84
C PRO A 141 0.19 16.39 12.59
N ALA A 142 -0.25 15.35 11.87
CA ALA A 142 -0.56 14.05 12.45
C ALA A 142 0.66 13.23 12.90
N HIS A 143 1.84 13.63 12.45
CA HIS A 143 3.11 12.96 12.70
C HIS A 143 3.98 13.74 13.68
N GLU A 144 3.66 15.01 13.91
CA GLU A 144 4.41 15.89 14.80
C GLU A 144 4.33 15.44 16.27
N GLU A 145 5.50 15.12 16.82
CA GLU A 145 5.68 14.50 18.12
C GLU A 145 5.87 15.54 19.25
N SER A 146 6.38 16.74 18.95
CA SER A 146 6.74 17.76 19.97
C SER A 146 5.53 18.45 20.60
N CYS A 147 4.44 18.62 19.83
CA CYS A 147 3.33 19.48 20.23
C CYS A 147 2.60 18.99 21.49
N ARG A 148 2.24 17.70 21.54
CA ARG A 148 1.42 17.15 22.64
C ARG A 148 2.16 17.16 23.98
N PRO A 149 3.42 16.66 24.08
CA PRO A 149 4.18 16.73 25.32
C PRO A 149 4.39 18.15 25.82
N ASN A 150 4.57 19.11 24.91
CA ASN A 150 4.86 20.50 25.26
C ASN A 150 3.60 21.37 25.46
N GLY A 151 2.41 20.81 25.24
CA GLY A 151 1.15 21.56 25.30
C GLY A 151 1.04 22.67 24.24
N THR A 152 1.80 22.56 23.14
CA THR A 152 1.77 23.51 22.03
C THR A 152 0.89 22.99 20.89
N VAL A 153 0.59 23.87 19.94
CA VAL A 153 -0.19 23.54 18.73
C VAL A 153 0.56 23.91 17.45
N LEU A 154 1.86 24.22 17.58
CA LEU A 154 2.78 24.55 16.51
C LEU A 154 4.10 23.82 16.78
N PRO A 155 4.80 23.36 15.73
CA PRO A 155 6.00 22.56 15.86
C PRO A 155 7.16 23.37 16.44
N ASP A 156 8.04 22.72 17.18
CA ASP A 156 9.28 23.31 17.66
C ASP A 156 10.37 23.26 16.56
N LEU A 157 10.87 24.43 16.16
CA LEU A 157 11.93 24.53 15.15
C LEU A 157 13.28 23.98 15.64
N GLY A 158 13.49 23.90 16.95
CA GLY A 158 14.69 23.31 17.55
C GLY A 158 14.68 21.79 17.56
N GLU A 159 13.51 21.17 17.36
CA GLU A 159 13.31 19.72 17.40
C GLU A 159 12.60 19.23 16.12
N PRO A 160 13.25 19.33 14.94
CA PRO A 160 12.62 18.91 13.69
C PRO A 160 12.22 17.43 13.73
N CYS A 161 10.96 17.16 13.37
CA CYS A 161 10.41 15.81 13.26
C CYS A 161 10.66 15.26 11.85
N LEU A 162 11.31 14.09 11.77
CA LEU A 162 11.58 13.39 10.51
C LEU A 162 10.48 12.37 10.24
N ASP A 163 9.48 12.78 9.46
CA ASP A 163 8.35 11.97 9.04
C ASP A 163 8.30 11.77 7.52
N LEU A 164 7.19 11.21 7.02
CA LEU A 164 6.92 11.04 5.59
C LEU A 164 7.01 12.35 4.81
N GLY A 165 6.44 13.44 5.33
CA GLY A 165 6.40 14.75 4.67
C GLY A 165 7.76 15.42 4.62
N ALA A 166 8.50 15.42 5.72
CA ALA A 166 9.84 16.00 5.79
C ALA A 166 10.82 15.31 4.83
N ALA A 167 10.77 13.97 4.77
CA ALA A 167 11.58 13.22 3.84
C ALA A 167 11.19 13.52 2.37
N ASP A 168 9.89 13.53 2.06
CA ASP A 168 9.39 13.79 0.71
C ASP A 168 9.78 15.20 0.20
N VAL A 169 9.65 16.24 1.03
CA VAL A 169 10.10 17.60 0.68
C VAL A 169 11.61 17.64 0.39
N ALA A 170 12.43 16.97 1.20
CA ALA A 170 13.87 16.92 0.97
C ALA A 170 14.24 16.25 -0.36
N ALA A 171 13.57 15.15 -0.71
CA ALA A 171 13.77 14.49 -1.98
C ALA A 171 13.24 15.31 -3.17
N GLN A 172 12.09 15.98 -3.02
CA GLN A 172 11.55 16.86 -4.05
C GLN A 172 12.51 18.01 -4.37
N LEU A 173 13.06 18.67 -3.34
CA LEU A 173 14.06 19.72 -3.51
C LEU A 173 15.36 19.19 -4.13
N ALA A 174 15.79 17.97 -3.77
CA ALA A 174 16.95 17.32 -4.39
C ALA A 174 16.71 17.05 -5.89
N TRP A 175 15.56 16.50 -6.27
CA TRP A 175 15.21 16.28 -7.67
C TRP A 175 15.11 17.59 -8.46
N ALA A 176 14.58 18.66 -7.87
CA ALA A 176 14.54 19.98 -8.49
C ALA A 176 15.96 20.57 -8.70
N ASP A 177 16.85 20.47 -7.69
CA ASP A 177 18.27 20.88 -7.81
C ASP A 177 19.02 20.05 -8.86
N HIS A 178 18.69 18.76 -8.99
CA HIS A 178 19.24 17.88 -10.02
C HIS A 178 18.77 18.28 -11.42
N ALA A 179 17.47 18.48 -11.60
CA ALA A 179 16.90 18.76 -12.92
C ALA A 179 17.20 20.17 -13.43
N LEU A 180 17.31 21.16 -12.55
CA LEU A 180 17.38 22.59 -12.92
C LEU A 180 18.67 23.29 -12.48
N GLY A 181 19.58 22.62 -11.76
CA GLY A 181 20.69 23.22 -11.01
C GLY A 181 21.46 24.34 -11.73
N ALA A 182 22.07 24.06 -12.88
CA ALA A 182 22.86 25.07 -13.61
C ALA A 182 22.03 26.29 -14.05
N ARG A 183 20.75 26.08 -14.37
CA ARG A 183 19.83 27.17 -14.74
C ARG A 183 19.40 27.98 -13.51
N LEU A 184 19.21 27.31 -12.37
CA LEU A 184 18.94 27.97 -11.09
C LEU A 184 20.11 28.83 -10.63
N ASP A 185 21.36 28.36 -10.76
CA ASP A 185 22.53 29.17 -10.40
C ASP A 185 22.66 30.43 -11.24
N ALA A 186 22.37 30.33 -12.54
CA ALA A 186 22.43 31.47 -13.46
C ALA A 186 21.34 32.52 -13.16
N ARG A 187 20.14 32.07 -12.76
CA ARG A 187 18.97 32.96 -12.61
C ARG A 187 18.69 33.40 -11.17
N PHE A 188 18.94 32.53 -10.21
CA PHE A 188 18.68 32.71 -8.77
C PHE A 188 19.92 32.32 -7.94
N PRO A 189 21.05 33.04 -8.09
CA PRO A 189 22.26 32.73 -7.36
C PRO A 189 22.00 32.70 -5.84
N GLY A 190 22.41 31.62 -5.18
CA GLY A 190 22.21 31.40 -3.75
C GLY A 190 21.01 30.50 -3.38
N LEU A 191 20.05 30.29 -4.28
CA LEU A 191 18.90 29.41 -4.02
C LEU A 191 19.33 27.97 -3.70
N ARG A 192 20.22 27.41 -4.51
CA ARG A 192 20.77 26.05 -4.31
C ARG A 192 21.50 25.89 -2.97
N ALA A 193 22.15 26.95 -2.50
CA ALA A 193 22.81 26.96 -1.19
C ALA A 193 21.78 26.98 -0.05
N ARG A 194 20.70 27.78 -0.19
CA ARG A 194 19.58 27.79 0.76
C ARG A 194 18.92 26.41 0.87
N VAL A 195 18.63 25.76 -0.26
CA VAL A 195 18.06 24.40 -0.30
C VAL A 195 18.93 23.41 0.48
N ARG A 196 20.24 23.39 0.23
CA ARG A 196 21.18 22.52 0.96
C ARG A 196 21.15 22.79 2.46
N ALA A 197 21.14 24.06 2.88
CA ALA A 197 21.12 24.43 4.28
C ALA A 197 19.84 23.97 5.00
N GLU A 198 18.67 24.19 4.40
CA GLU A 198 17.39 23.79 4.99
C GLU A 198 17.25 22.27 5.07
N VAL A 199 17.61 21.54 4.01
CA VAL A 199 17.55 20.07 4.00
C VAL A 199 18.55 19.47 5.00
N ARG A 200 19.74 20.06 5.13
CA ARG A 200 20.73 19.62 6.12
C ARG A 200 20.17 19.70 7.53
N VAL A 201 19.69 20.88 7.94
CA VAL A 201 19.24 21.15 9.31
C VAL A 201 17.99 20.36 9.67
N ARG A 202 17.03 20.22 8.74
CA ARG A 202 15.71 19.65 9.04
C ARG A 202 15.63 18.15 8.85
N VAL A 203 16.49 17.56 8.01
CA VAL A 203 16.37 16.14 7.61
C VAL A 203 17.68 15.38 7.81
N LEU A 204 18.75 15.78 7.14
CA LEU A 204 19.97 14.95 7.08
C LEU A 204 20.72 14.89 8.43
N GLU A 205 20.82 16.00 9.14
CA GLU A 205 21.48 16.06 10.45
C GLU A 205 20.67 15.35 11.55
N PRO A 206 19.34 15.58 11.69
CA PRO A 206 18.49 14.79 12.59
C PRO A 206 18.54 13.28 12.30
N PHE A 207 18.54 12.86 11.03
CA PHE A 207 18.59 11.45 10.65
C PHE A 207 19.84 10.72 11.18
N THR A 208 20.99 11.39 11.15
CA THR A 208 22.24 10.80 11.65
C THR A 208 22.42 10.91 13.16
N ARG A 209 21.85 11.95 13.79
CA ARG A 209 22.03 12.21 15.23
C ARG A 209 21.03 11.46 16.10
N ARG A 210 19.80 11.26 15.61
CA ARG A 210 18.72 10.58 16.31
C ARG A 210 18.45 9.23 15.70
N ARG A 211 18.40 8.20 16.55
CA ARG A 211 18.14 6.80 16.18
C ARG A 211 16.89 6.23 16.87
N ASP A 212 16.19 7.05 17.64
CA ASP A 212 14.97 6.74 18.39
C ASP A 212 13.69 6.86 17.55
N TRP A 213 13.81 7.11 16.24
CA TRP A 213 12.68 7.17 15.33
C TRP A 213 11.98 5.80 15.26
N HIS A 214 10.68 5.77 15.59
CA HIS A 214 9.90 4.53 15.62
C HIS A 214 9.94 3.77 14.28
N TRP A 215 9.91 4.49 13.15
CA TRP A 215 9.92 3.91 11.81
C TRP A 215 11.26 3.28 11.41
N LEU A 216 12.34 3.46 12.18
CA LEU A 216 13.57 2.70 11.97
C LEU A 216 13.41 1.23 12.34
N GLY A 217 12.40 0.88 13.15
CA GLY A 217 12.13 -0.49 13.59
C GLY A 217 13.25 -1.12 14.40
N LEU A 218 14.05 -0.32 15.13
CA LEU A 218 15.14 -0.84 15.97
C LEU A 218 14.64 -1.64 17.18
N ASP A 219 13.37 -1.49 17.53
CA ASP A 219 12.65 -2.28 18.52
C ASP A 219 12.09 -3.61 17.97
N GLY A 220 12.25 -3.85 16.66
CA GLY A 220 11.73 -5.02 15.94
C GLY A 220 10.44 -4.77 15.17
N HIS A 221 9.87 -3.56 15.21
CA HIS A 221 8.64 -3.21 14.50
C HIS A 221 8.92 -2.26 13.33
N VAL A 222 9.29 -2.82 12.18
CA VAL A 222 9.48 -2.05 10.94
C VAL A 222 8.20 -2.10 10.09
N HIS A 223 7.88 -1.00 9.42
CA HIS A 223 6.68 -0.86 8.59
C HIS A 223 6.97 0.04 7.36
N ASN A 224 5.97 0.29 6.52
CA ASN A 224 6.10 1.02 5.25
C ASN A 224 6.75 2.42 5.34
N TRP A 225 6.77 3.07 6.51
CA TRP A 225 7.46 4.37 6.66
C TRP A 225 8.96 4.25 6.49
N CYS A 226 9.56 3.12 6.86
CA CYS A 226 10.99 2.92 6.80
C CYS A 226 11.54 3.08 5.36
N PRO A 227 11.10 2.29 4.37
CA PRO A 227 11.57 2.46 3.00
C PRO A 227 11.13 3.79 2.38
N TRP A 228 9.98 4.36 2.77
CA TRP A 228 9.56 5.69 2.33
C TRP A 228 10.55 6.77 2.75
N ILE A 229 10.86 6.84 4.05
CA ILE A 229 11.71 7.89 4.63
C ILE A 229 13.16 7.66 4.21
N CYS A 230 13.68 6.43 4.35
CA CYS A 230 15.05 6.11 3.96
C CYS A 230 15.30 6.31 2.45
N GLY A 231 14.34 5.96 1.58
CA GLY A 231 14.47 6.19 0.14
C GLY A 231 14.55 7.67 -0.23
N ASN A 232 13.73 8.51 0.41
CA ASN A 232 13.77 9.95 0.20
C ASN A 232 15.04 10.61 0.78
N ILE A 233 15.49 10.17 1.96
CA ILE A 233 16.77 10.59 2.55
C ILE A 233 17.95 10.19 1.65
N LEU A 234 17.92 8.98 1.07
CA LEU A 234 18.93 8.52 0.14
C LEU A 234 19.07 9.48 -1.04
N VAL A 235 17.95 9.86 -1.69
CA VAL A 235 17.95 10.84 -2.78
C VAL A 235 18.54 12.18 -2.33
N ALA A 236 18.10 12.71 -1.17
CA ALA A 236 18.58 13.97 -0.64
C ALA A 236 20.08 13.94 -0.33
N ALA A 237 20.57 12.91 0.35
CA ALA A 237 21.99 12.75 0.68
C ALA A 237 22.85 12.59 -0.59
N LEU A 238 22.38 11.82 -1.57
CA LEU A 238 23.11 11.62 -2.82
C LEU A 238 23.32 12.92 -3.59
N ARG A 239 22.33 13.82 -3.58
CA ARG A 239 22.35 15.05 -4.39
C ARG A 239 22.85 16.29 -3.65
N LEU A 240 22.47 16.45 -2.39
CA LEU A 240 22.63 17.71 -1.66
C LEU A 240 23.80 17.70 -0.66
N SER A 241 24.27 16.52 -0.25
CA SER A 241 25.47 16.42 0.59
C SER A 241 26.75 16.50 -0.24
N GLU A 242 27.77 17.14 0.33
CA GLU A 242 29.10 17.20 -0.28
C GLU A 242 29.76 15.81 -0.34
N PRO A 243 30.67 15.57 -1.30
CA PRO A 243 31.45 14.34 -1.34
C PRO A 243 32.22 14.10 -0.03
N GLY A 244 32.15 12.88 0.52
CA GLY A 244 32.92 12.47 1.69
C GLY A 244 32.18 11.55 2.65
N ASP A 245 32.79 11.33 3.82
CA ASP A 245 32.33 10.37 4.83
C ASP A 245 30.92 10.64 5.35
N GLU A 246 30.54 11.90 5.53
CA GLU A 246 29.20 12.28 6.02
C GLU A 246 28.11 11.79 5.05
N ARG A 247 28.29 12.05 3.75
CA ARG A 247 27.39 11.57 2.70
C ARG A 247 27.33 10.05 2.66
N ALA A 248 28.49 9.38 2.75
CA ALA A 248 28.54 7.92 2.74
C ALA A 248 27.83 7.30 3.96
N ARG A 249 27.94 7.90 5.14
CA ARG A 249 27.22 7.46 6.36
C ARG A 249 25.71 7.65 6.25
N GLN A 250 25.26 8.78 5.71
CA GLN A 250 23.83 9.02 5.44
C GLN A 250 23.27 7.94 4.50
N VAL A 251 23.99 7.63 3.42
CA VAL A 251 23.61 6.56 2.47
C VAL A 251 23.60 5.19 3.16
N ALA A 252 24.65 4.84 3.93
CA ALA A 252 24.72 3.56 4.62
C ALA A 252 23.57 3.36 5.62
N LEU A 253 23.23 4.39 6.42
CA LEU A 253 22.11 4.34 7.36
C LEU A 253 20.75 4.21 6.65
N ALA A 254 20.58 4.83 5.48
CA ALA A 254 19.38 4.66 4.67
C ALA A 254 19.28 3.22 4.14
N VAL A 255 20.41 2.65 3.68
CA VAL A 255 20.50 1.24 3.27
C VAL A 255 20.13 0.30 4.42
N GLU A 256 20.64 0.53 5.63
CA GLU A 256 20.27 -0.28 6.81
C GLU A 256 18.76 -0.27 7.12
N GLY A 257 18.09 0.86 6.92
CA GLY A 257 16.63 0.95 7.07
C GLY A 257 15.88 0.12 6.03
N ILE A 258 16.27 0.27 4.75
CA ILE A 258 15.66 -0.48 3.64
C ILE A 258 15.92 -1.98 3.79
N ASP A 259 17.13 -2.36 4.19
CA ASP A 259 17.54 -3.74 4.45
C ASP A 259 16.67 -4.38 5.55
N ARG A 260 16.42 -3.66 6.65
CA ARG A 260 15.54 -4.12 7.74
C ARG A 260 14.11 -4.29 7.28
N TYR A 261 13.58 -3.38 6.46
CA TYR A 261 12.24 -3.53 5.89
C TYR A 261 12.15 -4.79 5.03
N LEU A 262 13.11 -5.02 4.13
CA LEU A 262 13.13 -6.22 3.29
C LEU A 262 13.32 -7.51 4.10
N ALA A 263 14.04 -7.47 5.22
CA ALA A 263 14.18 -8.60 6.13
C ALA A 263 12.88 -8.95 6.88
N ALA A 264 11.97 -7.98 7.04
CA ALA A 264 10.67 -8.20 7.69
C ALA A 264 9.59 -8.70 6.73
N LEU A 265 9.79 -8.56 5.42
CA LEU A 265 8.87 -9.12 4.44
C LEU A 265 8.92 -10.66 4.47
N PRO A 266 7.76 -11.33 4.36
CA PRO A 266 7.71 -12.76 4.09
C PRO A 266 8.53 -13.18 2.86
N ASP A 267 9.13 -14.38 2.92
CA ASP A 267 9.98 -14.93 1.84
C ASP A 267 9.26 -15.06 0.50
N ASP A 268 7.94 -15.21 0.51
CA ASP A 268 7.08 -15.28 -0.69
C ASP A 268 6.74 -13.89 -1.29
N GLY A 269 7.29 -12.82 -0.70
CA GLY A 269 7.13 -11.44 -1.13
C GLY A 269 5.75 -10.83 -0.86
N SER A 270 4.89 -11.54 -0.11
CA SER A 270 3.58 -11.04 0.28
C SER A 270 3.69 -9.82 1.20
N ILE A 271 2.70 -8.93 1.11
CA ILE A 271 2.57 -7.76 2.00
C ILE A 271 1.38 -8.00 2.91
N ASP A 272 1.62 -8.03 4.21
CA ASP A 272 0.57 -8.20 5.24
C ASP A 272 -0.39 -6.99 5.28
N GLU A 273 0.13 -5.78 5.04
CA GLU A 273 -0.66 -4.54 4.86
C GLU A 273 -1.53 -4.54 3.57
N GLY A 274 -1.39 -5.54 2.70
CA GLY A 274 -2.19 -5.68 1.49
C GLY A 274 -1.70 -4.90 0.26
N TYR A 275 -2.47 -5.01 -0.82
CA TYR A 275 -2.12 -4.47 -2.14
C TYR A 275 -1.84 -2.97 -2.13
N GLU A 276 -2.66 -2.18 -1.42
CA GLU A 276 -2.53 -0.72 -1.45
C GLU A 276 -1.23 -0.24 -0.78
N TYR A 277 -0.81 -0.91 0.29
CA TYR A 277 0.41 -0.58 1.02
C TYR A 277 1.70 -1.12 0.39
N TRP A 278 1.61 -2.06 -0.57
CA TRP A 278 2.76 -2.43 -1.39
C TRP A 278 3.39 -1.20 -2.07
N TRP A 279 2.56 -0.25 -2.52
CA TRP A 279 3.00 1.00 -3.15
C TRP A 279 3.71 1.96 -2.18
N ASN A 280 3.39 1.89 -0.90
CA ASN A 280 3.94 2.77 0.13
C ASN A 280 5.12 2.14 0.89
N GLY A 281 5.32 0.82 0.77
CA GLY A 281 6.44 0.08 1.38
C GLY A 281 7.40 -0.50 0.33
N ALA A 282 7.06 -1.66 -0.22
CA ALA A 282 7.91 -2.40 -1.15
C ALA A 282 8.27 -1.61 -2.41
N CYS A 283 7.31 -0.90 -3.02
CA CYS A 283 7.60 -0.05 -4.17
C CYS A 283 8.60 1.07 -3.82
N ARG A 284 8.53 1.66 -2.63
CA ARG A 284 9.51 2.66 -2.14
C ARG A 284 10.90 2.06 -2.00
N ALA A 285 10.99 0.83 -1.48
CA ALA A 285 12.26 0.11 -1.41
C ALA A 285 12.85 -0.13 -2.81
N LEU A 286 12.03 -0.57 -3.77
CA LEU A 286 12.45 -0.79 -5.16
C LEU A 286 12.95 0.49 -5.84
N GLU A 287 12.32 1.64 -5.58
CA GLU A 287 12.77 2.95 -6.07
C GLU A 287 14.12 3.35 -5.48
N ALA A 288 14.29 3.16 -4.16
CA ALA A 288 15.55 3.45 -3.50
C ALA A 288 16.69 2.56 -4.03
N LEU A 289 16.40 1.28 -4.29
CA LEU A 289 17.35 0.33 -4.89
C LEU A 289 17.74 0.71 -6.33
N ASP A 290 16.79 1.19 -7.15
CA ASP A 290 17.07 1.73 -8.48
C ASP A 290 18.06 2.90 -8.42
N VAL A 291 17.82 3.85 -7.50
CA VAL A 291 18.68 5.02 -7.30
C VAL A 291 20.06 4.61 -6.78
N LEU A 292 20.13 3.68 -5.83
CA LEU A 292 21.38 3.22 -5.24
C LEU A 292 22.25 2.46 -6.25
N GLU A 293 21.65 1.61 -7.07
CA GLU A 293 22.34 0.88 -8.14
C GLU A 293 22.95 1.87 -9.14
N HIS A 294 22.20 2.90 -9.56
CA HIS A 294 22.73 3.98 -10.40
C HIS A 294 23.87 4.73 -9.71
N ALA A 295 23.65 5.19 -8.47
CA ALA A 295 24.61 6.00 -7.71
C ALA A 295 25.94 5.27 -7.42
N THR A 296 25.96 3.94 -7.49
CA THR A 296 27.14 3.10 -7.26
C THR A 296 27.66 2.43 -8.53
N SER A 297 27.18 2.86 -9.71
CA SER A 297 27.54 2.29 -11.01
C SER A 297 27.36 0.76 -11.07
N GLY A 298 26.28 0.25 -10.46
CA GLY A 298 25.94 -1.17 -10.43
C GLY A 298 26.58 -1.97 -9.29
N THR A 299 27.44 -1.37 -8.46
CA THR A 299 28.12 -2.09 -7.37
C THR A 299 27.12 -2.65 -6.36
N LEU A 300 26.11 -1.86 -5.99
CA LEU A 300 25.03 -2.28 -5.08
C LEU A 300 23.76 -2.61 -5.86
N SER A 301 23.80 -3.73 -6.59
CA SER A 301 22.63 -4.26 -7.31
C SER A 301 21.84 -5.23 -6.44
N ALA A 302 20.52 -5.07 -6.36
CA ALA A 302 19.62 -5.98 -5.65
C ALA A 302 18.99 -7.05 -6.56
N ALA A 303 19.41 -7.16 -7.83
CA ALA A 303 18.81 -8.08 -8.81
C ALA A 303 18.90 -9.57 -8.42
N ARG A 304 19.81 -9.93 -7.49
CA ARG A 304 20.01 -11.30 -6.99
C ARG A 304 19.42 -11.54 -5.60
N VAL A 305 18.78 -10.54 -5.01
CA VAL A 305 18.21 -10.63 -3.67
C VAL A 305 16.83 -11.31 -3.77
N PRO A 306 16.61 -12.50 -3.16
CA PRO A 306 15.41 -13.30 -3.40
C PRO A 306 14.09 -12.57 -3.10
N VAL A 307 13.99 -11.92 -1.93
CA VAL A 307 12.77 -11.21 -1.50
C VAL A 307 12.39 -10.07 -2.46
N VAL A 308 13.37 -9.45 -3.12
CA VAL A 308 13.13 -8.40 -4.14
C VAL A 308 12.41 -9.00 -5.35
N ARG A 309 12.81 -10.20 -5.80
CA ARG A 309 12.12 -10.88 -6.90
C ARG A 309 10.68 -11.23 -6.53
N GLU A 310 10.46 -11.77 -5.34
CA GLU A 310 9.11 -12.18 -4.95
C GLU A 310 8.17 -11.00 -4.69
N THR A 311 8.65 -9.92 -4.05
CA THR A 311 7.79 -8.76 -3.78
C THR A 311 7.37 -8.03 -5.05
N VAL A 312 8.22 -8.00 -6.09
CA VAL A 312 7.87 -7.44 -7.41
C VAL A 312 6.72 -8.20 -8.08
N ARG A 313 6.53 -9.49 -7.74
CA ARG A 313 5.44 -10.31 -8.26
C ARG A 313 4.11 -10.07 -7.53
N PHE A 314 4.10 -9.43 -6.37
CA PHE A 314 2.90 -9.30 -5.55
C PHE A 314 1.73 -8.58 -6.24
N PRO A 315 1.89 -7.40 -6.89
CA PRO A 315 0.75 -6.67 -7.45
C PRO A 315 -0.07 -7.47 -8.48
N HIS A 316 0.59 -8.10 -9.44
CA HIS A 316 -0.11 -8.84 -10.49
C HIS A 316 -0.74 -10.15 -9.99
N ARG A 317 -0.24 -10.70 -8.87
CA ARG A 317 -0.80 -11.87 -8.19
C ARG A 317 -2.12 -11.53 -7.47
N MET A 318 -2.38 -10.25 -7.18
CA MET A 318 -3.58 -9.78 -6.49
C MET A 318 -4.68 -9.26 -7.45
N GLN A 319 -4.47 -9.26 -8.77
CA GLN A 319 -5.46 -8.73 -9.71
C GLN A 319 -6.63 -9.72 -9.92
N LEU A 320 -7.86 -9.26 -9.72
CA LEU A 320 -9.08 -10.02 -10.01
C LEU A 320 -9.40 -9.94 -11.51
N GLY A 321 -9.48 -8.72 -12.04
CA GLY A 321 -9.70 -8.42 -13.46
C GLY A 321 -10.04 -6.93 -13.66
N GLY A 322 -9.77 -6.39 -14.84
CA GLY A 322 -9.97 -4.95 -15.09
C GLY A 322 -9.29 -4.09 -14.01
N PRO A 323 -10.00 -3.11 -13.41
CA PRO A 323 -9.46 -2.27 -12.34
C PRO A 323 -9.52 -2.90 -10.94
N TRP A 324 -9.98 -4.16 -10.82
CA TRP A 324 -10.26 -4.81 -9.54
C TRP A 324 -9.08 -5.63 -9.01
N TYR A 325 -8.80 -5.44 -7.72
CA TYR A 325 -7.75 -6.11 -6.96
C TYR A 325 -8.33 -6.71 -5.68
N LEU A 326 -7.73 -7.82 -5.23
CA LEU A 326 -8.00 -8.39 -3.92
C LEU A 326 -7.50 -7.42 -2.84
N ASN A 327 -8.39 -7.04 -1.92
CA ASN A 327 -8.19 -5.93 -0.99
C ASN A 327 -8.39 -6.30 0.48
N PHE A 328 -7.59 -7.23 0.99
CA PHE A 328 -7.51 -7.43 2.44
C PHE A 328 -6.79 -6.27 3.13
N ALA A 329 -6.94 -6.18 4.45
CA ALA A 329 -6.40 -5.09 5.28
C ALA A 329 -6.92 -3.72 4.81
N ASP A 330 -6.22 -2.64 5.16
CA ASP A 330 -6.58 -1.28 4.75
C ASP A 330 -6.30 -1.01 3.26
N ALA A 331 -6.94 -1.76 2.36
CA ALA A 331 -6.85 -1.61 0.91
C ALA A 331 -8.22 -1.38 0.25
N ARG A 332 -8.23 -0.61 -0.83
CA ARG A 332 -9.38 -0.48 -1.75
C ARG A 332 -9.36 -1.58 -2.81
N ALA A 333 -10.51 -2.18 -3.09
CA ALA A 333 -10.67 -3.13 -4.20
C ALA A 333 -10.45 -2.49 -5.59
N ARG A 334 -10.60 -1.16 -5.66
CA ARG A 334 -10.22 -0.33 -6.81
C ARG A 334 -9.17 0.69 -6.36
N PRO A 335 -7.89 0.37 -6.53
CA PRO A 335 -6.82 1.30 -6.25
C PRO A 335 -6.95 2.56 -7.11
N SER A 336 -6.47 3.70 -6.62
CA SER A 336 -6.35 4.90 -7.46
C SER A 336 -5.43 4.60 -8.65
N GLY A 337 -5.80 5.07 -9.84
CA GLY A 337 -5.01 4.89 -11.07
C GLY A 337 -3.65 5.60 -11.08
N GLU A 338 -3.32 6.34 -10.02
CA GLU A 338 -2.14 7.19 -9.89
C GLU A 338 -1.01 6.51 -9.10
N VAL A 339 -0.62 5.30 -9.52
CA VAL A 339 0.52 4.58 -8.93
C VAL A 339 1.64 4.41 -9.96
N PRO A 340 2.91 4.36 -9.54
CA PRO A 340 4.06 4.43 -10.45
C PRO A 340 4.33 3.08 -11.15
N TRP A 341 3.48 2.68 -12.09
CA TRP A 341 3.59 1.41 -12.84
C TRP A 341 4.91 1.24 -13.61
N GLN A 342 5.62 2.32 -13.93
CA GLN A 342 6.97 2.27 -14.49
C GLN A 342 7.97 1.54 -13.59
N VAL A 343 7.78 1.54 -12.25
CA VAL A 343 8.66 0.86 -11.30
C VAL A 343 8.60 -0.66 -11.46
N PRO A 344 7.43 -1.33 -11.30
CA PRO A 344 7.33 -2.77 -11.54
C PRO A 344 7.65 -3.13 -12.99
N TYR A 345 7.40 -2.26 -13.98
CA TYR A 345 7.82 -2.52 -15.36
C TYR A 345 9.34 -2.69 -15.49
N ARG A 346 10.13 -1.72 -14.98
CA ARG A 346 11.59 -1.77 -15.00
C ARG A 346 12.14 -2.96 -14.24
N TRP A 347 11.63 -3.21 -13.03
CA TRP A 347 12.06 -4.36 -12.23
C TRP A 347 11.69 -5.69 -12.88
N GLY A 348 10.49 -5.80 -13.45
CA GLY A 348 10.07 -6.98 -14.19
C GLY A 348 11.01 -7.29 -15.35
N ARG A 349 11.38 -6.28 -16.13
CA ARG A 349 12.39 -6.41 -17.20
C ARG A 349 13.78 -6.79 -16.66
N ARG A 350 14.25 -6.11 -15.61
CA ARG A 350 15.58 -6.36 -15.00
C ARG A 350 15.71 -7.78 -14.45
N LEU A 351 14.63 -8.31 -13.87
CA LEU A 351 14.61 -9.63 -13.24
C LEU A 351 14.20 -10.77 -14.20
N GLY A 352 13.74 -10.45 -15.40
CA GLY A 352 13.20 -11.43 -16.36
C GLY A 352 11.77 -11.88 -16.05
N GLU A 353 11.04 -11.14 -15.22
CA GLU A 353 9.66 -11.42 -14.81
C GLU A 353 8.67 -10.82 -15.84
N GLN A 354 8.36 -11.60 -16.87
CA GLN A 354 7.54 -11.13 -17.99
C GLN A 354 6.11 -10.76 -17.57
N ASP A 355 5.50 -11.51 -16.64
CA ASP A 355 4.14 -11.24 -16.18
C ASP A 355 4.05 -9.93 -15.38
N VAL A 356 5.07 -9.61 -14.59
CA VAL A 356 5.19 -8.31 -13.91
C VAL A 356 5.25 -7.20 -14.94
N ALA A 357 6.14 -7.31 -15.93
CA ALA A 357 6.29 -6.29 -16.97
C ALA A 357 4.99 -6.11 -17.78
N ARG A 358 4.32 -7.21 -18.14
CA ARG A 358 3.02 -7.18 -18.84
C ARG A 358 1.92 -6.53 -18.00
N HIS A 359 1.85 -6.86 -16.72
CA HIS A 359 0.86 -6.27 -15.81
C HIS A 359 1.06 -4.77 -15.66
N ALA A 360 2.31 -4.33 -15.45
CA ALA A 360 2.64 -2.91 -15.38
C ALA A 360 2.33 -2.18 -16.70
N ALA A 361 2.68 -2.77 -17.84
CA ALA A 361 2.37 -2.20 -19.15
C ALA A 361 0.86 -2.05 -19.41
N ALA A 362 0.04 -2.98 -18.91
CA ALA A 362 -1.42 -2.91 -19.02
C ALA A 362 -2.03 -1.68 -18.33
N HIS A 363 -1.32 -1.09 -17.36
CA HIS A 363 -1.75 0.09 -16.61
C HIS A 363 -1.02 1.37 -17.03
N ARG A 364 -0.25 1.33 -18.12
CA ARG A 364 0.45 2.52 -18.59
C ARG A 364 -0.52 3.63 -18.96
N GLY A 365 -0.40 4.77 -18.28
CA GLY A 365 -1.11 6.01 -18.54
C GLY A 365 -0.18 7.18 -18.88
N ALA A 366 -0.74 8.38 -18.91
CA ALA A 366 0.03 9.63 -18.91
C ALA A 366 0.56 9.92 -17.49
N VAL A 367 1.53 10.84 -17.39
CA VAL A 367 2.05 11.28 -16.08
C VAL A 367 0.93 11.95 -15.28
N SER A 368 0.74 11.54 -14.03
CA SER A 368 -0.28 12.14 -13.15
C SER A 368 -0.01 13.63 -12.91
N VAL A 369 -1.09 14.42 -12.78
CA VAL A 369 -1.03 15.85 -12.38
C VAL A 369 -0.53 16.06 -10.95
N SER A 370 -0.60 15.00 -10.12
CA SER A 370 -0.14 14.92 -8.74
C SER A 370 0.98 13.89 -8.57
N ALA A 371 1.74 13.63 -9.64
CA ALA A 371 2.91 12.76 -9.56
C ALA A 371 3.99 13.39 -8.66
N GLU A 372 4.72 12.56 -7.93
CA GLU A 372 5.94 12.99 -7.24
C GLU A 372 7.03 13.27 -8.26
N LEU A 373 7.82 14.33 -8.02
CA LEU A 373 8.79 14.84 -8.98
C LEU A 373 9.80 13.78 -9.44
N GLY A 374 10.38 13.02 -8.50
CA GLY A 374 11.34 11.96 -8.83
C GLY A 374 10.75 10.87 -9.71
N ARG A 375 9.54 10.41 -9.37
CA ARG A 375 8.79 9.41 -10.14
C ARG A 375 8.51 9.89 -11.56
N ALA A 376 8.03 11.13 -11.70
CA ALA A 376 7.74 11.74 -13.00
C ALA A 376 9.01 11.93 -13.86
N LEU A 377 10.10 12.43 -13.28
CA LEU A 377 11.37 12.60 -14.01
C LEU A 377 11.92 11.27 -14.52
N ILE A 378 11.92 10.24 -13.67
CA ILE A 378 12.38 8.90 -14.06
C ILE A 378 11.45 8.31 -15.13
N GLU A 379 10.14 8.44 -14.98
CA GLU A 379 9.16 7.96 -15.96
C GLU A 379 9.37 8.59 -17.35
N LEU A 380 9.59 9.91 -17.39
CA LEU A 380 9.84 10.63 -18.63
C LEU A 380 11.20 10.29 -19.25
N ALA A 381 12.21 9.99 -18.43
CA ALA A 381 13.53 9.60 -18.92
C ALA A 381 13.54 8.19 -19.54
N ASP A 382 12.65 7.31 -19.08
CA ASP A 382 12.59 5.91 -19.53
C ASP A 382 12.01 5.79 -20.95
N ALA A 383 12.90 5.63 -21.94
CA ALA A 383 12.52 5.48 -23.34
C ALA A 383 11.80 4.16 -23.64
N GLU A 384 12.05 3.09 -22.87
CA GLU A 384 11.35 1.82 -23.06
C GLU A 384 9.92 1.91 -22.53
N TRP A 385 9.74 2.47 -21.33
CA TRP A 385 8.41 2.74 -20.78
C TRP A 385 7.59 3.64 -21.70
N ARG A 386 8.17 4.73 -22.23
CA ARG A 386 7.45 5.63 -23.14
C ARG A 386 6.96 4.96 -24.43
N ARG A 387 7.61 3.88 -24.88
CA ARG A 387 7.25 3.15 -26.11
C ARG A 387 6.41 1.92 -25.86
N VAL A 388 6.24 1.48 -24.61
CA VAL A 388 5.45 0.27 -24.35
C VAL A 388 3.98 0.51 -24.71
N VAL A 389 3.43 -0.42 -25.47
CA VAL A 389 2.02 -0.40 -25.85
C VAL A 389 1.22 -1.14 -24.78
N PRO A 390 0.19 -0.52 -24.18
CA PRO A 390 -0.66 -1.21 -23.23
C PRO A 390 -1.27 -2.47 -23.84
N GLY A 391 -1.23 -3.57 -23.09
CA GLY A 391 -1.77 -4.86 -23.49
C GLY A 391 -2.63 -5.48 -22.38
N ALA A 392 -3.03 -6.74 -22.58
CA ALA A 392 -3.77 -7.46 -21.55
C ALA A 392 -2.86 -7.88 -20.38
N PRO A 393 -3.31 -7.73 -19.13
CA PRO A 393 -2.57 -8.20 -17.97
C PRO A 393 -2.41 -9.74 -17.98
N PRO A 394 -1.48 -10.30 -17.18
CA PRO A 394 -1.19 -11.73 -17.19
C PRO A 394 -2.31 -12.59 -16.61
N LEU A 395 -3.05 -12.10 -15.59
CA LEU A 395 -4.13 -12.82 -14.90
C LEU A 395 -3.75 -14.27 -14.56
N VAL A 396 -2.88 -14.42 -13.55
CA VAL A 396 -2.31 -15.71 -13.16
C VAL A 396 -3.39 -16.76 -12.81
N PRO A 397 -3.17 -18.06 -13.13
CA PRO A 397 -4.15 -19.13 -12.88
C PRO A 397 -4.49 -19.31 -11.40
N GLY A 398 -3.49 -19.12 -10.55
CA GLY A 398 -3.62 -19.20 -9.10
C GLY A 398 -2.33 -18.77 -8.41
N VAL A 399 -2.46 -18.47 -7.13
CA VAL A 399 -1.36 -18.15 -6.23
C VAL A 399 -1.76 -18.55 -4.81
N TRP A 400 -0.80 -19.08 -4.06
CA TRP A 400 -0.86 -19.21 -2.61
C TRP A 400 0.35 -18.50 -2.01
N LEU A 401 0.10 -17.57 -1.10
CA LEU A 401 1.10 -16.80 -0.38
C LEU A 401 1.14 -17.32 1.07
N PRO A 402 2.01 -18.30 1.40
CA PRO A 402 2.08 -18.88 2.74
C PRO A 402 2.42 -17.88 3.86
N GLY A 403 3.09 -16.77 3.55
CA GLY A 403 3.49 -15.73 4.51
C GLY A 403 2.29 -15.04 5.18
N THR A 404 1.32 -14.63 4.37
CA THR A 404 0.05 -14.01 4.81
C THR A 404 -1.15 -14.98 4.77
N GLN A 405 -0.91 -16.21 4.31
CA GLN A 405 -1.92 -17.24 4.05
C GLN A 405 -3.06 -16.74 3.15
N VAL A 406 -2.70 -16.03 2.08
CA VAL A 406 -3.63 -15.51 1.08
C VAL A 406 -3.56 -16.34 -0.18
N GLY A 407 -4.70 -16.83 -0.64
CA GLY A 407 -4.85 -17.54 -1.91
C GLY A 407 -5.76 -16.80 -2.87
N LEU A 408 -5.47 -16.90 -4.16
CA LEU A 408 -6.33 -16.48 -5.26
C LEU A 408 -6.24 -17.50 -6.37
N ALA A 409 -7.36 -17.96 -6.92
CA ALA A 409 -7.40 -18.87 -8.05
C ALA A 409 -8.57 -18.53 -8.97
N ARG A 410 -8.40 -18.74 -10.28
CA ARG A 410 -9.44 -18.48 -11.28
C ARG A 410 -9.74 -19.72 -12.12
N THR A 411 -10.93 -19.73 -12.72
CA THR A 411 -11.40 -20.80 -13.60
C THR A 411 -10.43 -21.07 -14.74
N ALA A 412 -9.94 -20.01 -15.41
CA ALA A 412 -9.04 -20.12 -16.55
C ALA A 412 -7.91 -19.07 -16.48
N ALA A 413 -6.68 -19.49 -16.77
CA ALA A 413 -5.51 -18.60 -16.82
C ALA A 413 -5.64 -17.55 -17.93
N GLY A 414 -5.07 -16.37 -17.73
CA GLY A 414 -4.96 -15.34 -18.78
C GLY A 414 -6.25 -14.59 -19.09
N THR A 415 -7.34 -14.86 -18.38
CA THR A 415 -8.64 -14.21 -18.58
C THR A 415 -9.32 -13.94 -17.24
N SER A 416 -10.18 -12.92 -17.20
CA SER A 416 -11.05 -12.67 -16.05
C SER A 416 -12.37 -13.44 -16.15
N LEU A 417 -12.69 -14.00 -17.33
CA LEU A 417 -13.94 -14.71 -17.58
C LEU A 417 -14.11 -15.92 -16.66
N GLY A 418 -15.30 -16.04 -16.06
CA GLY A 418 -15.63 -17.11 -15.11
C GLY A 418 -15.46 -16.67 -13.67
N LEU A 419 -15.26 -17.63 -12.77
CA LEU A 419 -15.13 -17.38 -11.34
C LEU A 419 -13.67 -17.22 -10.94
N THR A 420 -13.42 -16.30 -10.01
CA THR A 420 -12.18 -16.20 -9.24
C THR A 420 -12.54 -16.32 -7.76
N LEU A 421 -11.85 -17.21 -7.04
CA LEU A 421 -11.95 -17.39 -5.60
C LEU A 421 -10.68 -16.88 -4.93
N ALA A 422 -10.82 -16.10 -3.87
CA ALA A 422 -9.76 -15.79 -2.95
C ALA A 422 -10.16 -16.11 -1.51
N ILE A 423 -9.17 -16.41 -0.68
CA ILE A 423 -9.33 -16.77 0.72
C ILE A 423 -8.12 -16.30 1.52
N LYS A 424 -8.36 -15.81 2.74
CA LYS A 424 -7.33 -15.33 3.66
C LYS A 424 -7.37 -16.12 4.97
N GLY A 425 -6.21 -16.63 5.39
CA GLY A 425 -5.95 -17.12 6.74
C GLY A 425 -5.26 -16.05 7.58
N GLY A 426 -4.11 -16.38 8.15
CA GLY A 426 -3.24 -15.43 8.86
C GLY A 426 -3.69 -15.21 10.30
N HIS A 427 -3.52 -13.99 10.81
CA HIS A 427 -3.89 -13.62 12.17
C HIS A 427 -4.32 -12.15 12.33
N ASN A 428 -5.08 -11.84 13.37
CA ASN A 428 -5.60 -10.49 13.64
C ASN A 428 -4.59 -9.54 14.30
N ASP A 429 -3.34 -9.56 13.84
CA ASP A 429 -2.23 -8.72 14.35
C ASP A 429 -1.20 -8.41 13.24
N GLU A 430 -1.67 -8.46 11.99
CA GLU A 430 -0.92 -8.00 10.84
C GLU A 430 -0.98 -6.46 10.78
N ASN A 431 -0.03 -5.82 10.09
CA ASN A 431 -0.09 -4.37 9.96
C ASN A 431 -1.34 -3.96 9.17
N HIS A 432 -2.06 -2.94 9.66
CA HIS A 432 -3.29 -2.44 9.02
C HIS A 432 -4.42 -3.50 8.84
N ASN A 433 -4.38 -4.60 9.60
CA ASN A 433 -5.30 -5.74 9.45
C ASN A 433 -6.75 -5.44 9.80
N HIS A 434 -7.67 -6.31 9.39
CA HIS A 434 -9.03 -6.35 9.94
C HIS A 434 -9.17 -7.60 10.83
N ASN A 435 -10.32 -7.77 11.48
CA ASN A 435 -10.65 -9.06 12.13
C ASN A 435 -11.34 -9.98 11.12
N ASP A 436 -10.57 -10.58 10.22
CA ASP A 436 -11.06 -11.18 8.97
C ASP A 436 -10.49 -12.59 8.68
N VAL A 437 -9.94 -13.28 9.68
CA VAL A 437 -9.37 -14.63 9.48
C VAL A 437 -10.42 -15.59 8.93
N GLY A 438 -10.14 -16.17 7.76
CA GLY A 438 -11.05 -17.07 7.05
C GLY A 438 -11.95 -16.38 6.02
N THR A 439 -11.81 -15.08 5.79
CA THR A 439 -12.62 -14.35 4.81
C THR A 439 -12.43 -14.91 3.40
N VAL A 440 -13.50 -14.87 2.61
CA VAL A 440 -13.52 -15.30 1.22
C VAL A 440 -14.00 -14.15 0.33
N VAL A 441 -13.37 -14.01 -0.83
CA VAL A 441 -13.76 -13.08 -1.89
C VAL A 441 -14.03 -13.90 -3.14
N VAL A 442 -15.15 -13.64 -3.81
CA VAL A 442 -15.49 -14.27 -5.09
C VAL A 442 -15.75 -13.18 -6.12
N ALA A 443 -15.15 -13.31 -7.29
CA ALA A 443 -15.38 -12.43 -8.43
C ALA A 443 -15.91 -13.21 -9.64
N VAL A 444 -16.76 -12.56 -10.43
CA VAL A 444 -17.27 -13.06 -11.71
C VAL A 444 -16.80 -12.13 -12.83
N ASP A 445 -16.18 -12.68 -13.86
CA ASP A 445 -15.65 -11.92 -15.01
C ASP A 445 -14.65 -10.81 -14.63
N GLY A 446 -14.03 -10.95 -13.44
CA GLY A 446 -13.12 -9.97 -12.85
C GLY A 446 -13.77 -8.97 -11.89
N VAL A 447 -15.11 -8.96 -11.78
CA VAL A 447 -15.86 -8.08 -10.88
C VAL A 447 -16.20 -8.81 -9.57
N PRO A 448 -15.77 -8.31 -8.40
CA PRO A 448 -16.05 -8.92 -7.10
C PRO A 448 -17.56 -8.87 -6.74
N VAL A 449 -18.07 -9.98 -6.20
CA VAL A 449 -19.48 -10.18 -5.81
C VAL A 449 -19.63 -10.54 -4.33
N ILE A 450 -18.81 -11.45 -3.83
CA ILE A 450 -18.58 -11.64 -2.39
C ILE A 450 -17.30 -10.88 -2.11
N VAL A 451 -17.35 -9.90 -1.22
CA VAL A 451 -16.34 -8.84 -1.15
C VAL A 451 -15.78 -8.65 0.26
N ASP A 452 -14.66 -7.95 0.32
CA ASP A 452 -14.17 -7.29 1.51
C ASP A 452 -14.45 -5.79 1.35
N ALA A 453 -15.04 -5.14 2.36
CA ALA A 453 -15.36 -3.72 2.29
C ALA A 453 -14.12 -2.85 2.05
N GLY A 454 -12.97 -3.29 2.57
CA GLY A 454 -11.72 -2.56 2.50
C GLY A 454 -11.67 -1.37 3.46
N ARG A 455 -10.96 -0.33 3.05
CA ARG A 455 -10.58 0.80 3.90
C ARG A 455 -11.55 1.99 3.78
N PRO A 456 -12.13 2.50 4.90
CA PRO A 456 -12.80 3.79 4.93
C PRO A 456 -11.81 4.96 5.01
N MET A 457 -12.30 6.20 4.91
CA MET A 457 -11.46 7.37 5.17
C MET A 457 -10.86 7.31 6.58
N TYR A 458 -9.56 7.63 6.69
CA TYR A 458 -8.88 7.61 7.98
C TYR A 458 -9.33 8.75 8.88
N THR A 459 -9.61 8.40 10.13
CA THR A 459 -9.91 9.33 11.22
C THR A 459 -8.96 9.08 12.38
N ALA A 460 -9.01 9.92 13.41
CA ALA A 460 -8.23 9.69 14.64
C ALA A 460 -8.56 8.32 15.29
N GLN A 461 -9.81 7.84 15.13
CA GLN A 461 -10.22 6.53 15.63
C GLN A 461 -9.47 5.37 14.94
N THR A 462 -9.08 5.52 13.67
CA THR A 462 -8.40 4.46 12.93
C THR A 462 -7.05 4.08 13.53
N PHE A 463 -6.37 5.03 14.18
CA PHE A 463 -5.05 4.82 14.78
C PHE A 463 -5.09 4.76 16.31
N SER A 464 -6.28 4.58 16.89
CA SER A 464 -6.48 4.45 18.33
C SER A 464 -6.82 3.00 18.72
N PRO A 465 -6.82 2.67 20.03
CA PRO A 465 -7.36 1.40 20.52
C PRO A 465 -8.82 1.13 20.13
N ASP A 466 -9.58 2.16 19.75
CA ASP A 466 -10.97 2.05 19.31
C ASP A 466 -11.12 1.70 17.81
N ARG A 467 -10.02 1.39 17.11
CA ARG A 467 -10.00 1.02 15.69
C ARG A 467 -11.01 -0.09 15.38
N TYR A 468 -11.09 -1.10 16.21
CA TYR A 468 -11.97 -2.26 16.01
C TYR A 468 -13.43 -2.00 16.43
N ALA A 469 -13.78 -0.77 16.80
CA ALA A 469 -15.18 -0.32 16.84
C ALA A 469 -15.67 0.17 15.46
N ILE A 470 -14.76 0.46 14.51
CA ILE A 470 -15.08 0.80 13.12
C ILE A 470 -15.63 -0.45 12.43
N TRP A 471 -16.80 -0.33 11.80
CA TRP A 471 -17.54 -1.49 11.28
C TRP A 471 -16.76 -2.32 10.26
N THR A 472 -15.95 -1.69 9.40
CA THR A 472 -15.12 -2.40 8.40
C THR A 472 -14.02 -3.24 9.04
N MET A 473 -13.60 -2.92 10.27
CA MET A 473 -12.52 -3.65 10.96
C MET A 473 -13.03 -4.85 11.76
N ARG A 474 -14.36 -5.02 11.83
CA ARG A 474 -15.01 -6.03 12.66
C ARG A 474 -15.44 -7.22 11.84
N SER A 475 -15.23 -8.42 12.37
CA SER A 475 -15.55 -9.68 11.68
C SER A 475 -17.01 -9.81 11.27
N ASP A 476 -17.94 -9.13 11.95
CA ASP A 476 -19.35 -9.20 11.59
C ASP A 476 -19.66 -8.58 10.22
N TRP A 477 -18.77 -7.76 9.66
CA TRP A 477 -18.88 -7.23 8.30
C TRP A 477 -17.90 -7.85 7.30
N HIS A 478 -17.29 -8.97 7.69
CA HIS A 478 -16.47 -9.81 6.81
C HIS A 478 -17.20 -11.09 6.45
N SER A 479 -16.73 -11.77 5.39
CA SER A 479 -17.31 -13.03 4.94
C SER A 479 -16.82 -14.18 5.82
N VAL A 480 -17.10 -14.15 7.13
CA VAL A 480 -16.64 -15.08 8.19
C VAL A 480 -17.78 -15.40 9.15
N PRO A 481 -17.67 -16.45 10.00
CA PRO A 481 -18.71 -16.73 10.98
C PRO A 481 -18.82 -15.68 12.08
N GLU A 482 -20.01 -15.56 12.65
CA GLU A 482 -20.23 -15.10 14.02
C GLU A 482 -20.59 -16.33 14.86
N VAL A 483 -19.79 -16.63 15.89
CA VAL A 483 -19.89 -17.88 16.63
C VAL A 483 -20.62 -17.63 17.94
N ARG A 484 -21.86 -18.12 18.07
CA ARG A 484 -22.72 -17.94 19.26
C ARG A 484 -22.79 -16.48 19.74
N GLY A 485 -23.03 -15.54 18.82
CA GLY A 485 -23.08 -14.11 19.13
C GLY A 485 -21.72 -13.44 19.33
N THR A 486 -20.61 -14.14 19.05
CA THR A 486 -19.24 -13.66 19.30
C THR A 486 -18.48 -13.46 18.00
N ALA A 487 -18.00 -12.23 17.80
CA ALA A 487 -17.08 -11.84 16.73
C ALA A 487 -15.65 -12.36 17.00
N GLN A 488 -14.77 -12.29 16.00
CA GLN A 488 -13.36 -12.61 16.19
C GLN A 488 -12.68 -11.64 17.17
N GLY A 489 -11.67 -12.14 17.89
CA GLY A 489 -10.84 -11.32 18.77
C GLY A 489 -9.65 -10.66 18.06
N GLN A 490 -8.99 -9.73 18.75
CA GLN A 490 -7.86 -8.94 18.25
C GLN A 490 -6.51 -9.46 18.78
N GLY A 491 -5.48 -9.45 17.94
CA GLY A 491 -4.11 -9.81 18.29
C GLY A 491 -3.70 -11.20 17.80
N ARG A 492 -2.39 -11.49 17.88
CA ARG A 492 -1.74 -12.60 17.17
C ARG A 492 -2.28 -13.99 17.48
N ARG A 493 -2.86 -14.16 18.68
CA ARG A 493 -3.45 -15.44 19.13
C ARG A 493 -4.75 -15.78 18.42
N PHE A 494 -5.37 -14.83 17.73
CA PHE A 494 -6.57 -15.02 16.94
C PHE A 494 -6.14 -15.25 15.49
N LEU A 495 -5.98 -16.53 15.13
CA LEU A 495 -5.34 -16.97 13.89
C LEU A 495 -6.04 -18.19 13.28
N ALA A 496 -5.77 -18.42 12.00
CA ALA A 496 -6.08 -19.68 11.34
C ALA A 496 -5.08 -20.77 11.77
N ARG A 497 -5.58 -21.99 11.98
CA ARG A 497 -4.78 -23.20 12.27
C ARG A 497 -5.02 -24.26 11.21
N ASP A 498 -4.17 -25.28 11.19
CA ASP A 498 -4.31 -26.46 10.34
C ASP A 498 -4.60 -26.11 8.87
N VAL A 499 -3.80 -25.17 8.34
CA VAL A 499 -4.00 -24.62 7.00
C VAL A 499 -3.44 -25.59 5.96
N GLU A 500 -4.32 -26.07 5.09
CA GLU A 500 -4.02 -27.01 4.02
C GLU A 500 -4.47 -26.42 2.69
N VAL A 501 -3.61 -26.50 1.66
CA VAL A 501 -3.90 -25.96 0.32
C VAL A 501 -3.63 -27.00 -0.74
N THR A 502 -4.55 -27.12 -1.69
CA THR A 502 -4.44 -27.93 -2.90
C THR A 502 -4.64 -27.02 -4.11
N ASP A 503 -3.67 -26.97 -5.02
CA ASP A 503 -3.79 -26.27 -6.30
C ASP A 503 -3.32 -27.17 -7.44
N GLU A 504 -4.30 -27.80 -8.10
CA GLU A 504 -4.10 -28.73 -9.21
C GLU A 504 -4.88 -28.25 -10.43
N SER A 505 -4.63 -28.81 -11.62
CA SER A 505 -5.21 -28.30 -12.88
C SER A 505 -6.74 -28.15 -12.89
N GLY A 506 -7.47 -28.98 -12.13
CA GLY A 506 -8.94 -28.95 -12.04
C GLY A 506 -9.51 -28.29 -10.79
N VAL A 507 -8.70 -28.05 -9.75
CA VAL A 507 -9.21 -27.64 -8.44
C VAL A 507 -8.22 -26.74 -7.70
N PHE A 508 -8.73 -25.67 -7.12
CA PHE A 508 -8.07 -24.96 -6.04
C PHE A 508 -8.89 -25.14 -4.77
N ALA A 509 -8.27 -25.48 -3.65
CA ALA A 509 -8.94 -25.58 -2.36
C ALA A 509 -8.00 -25.12 -1.24
N ALA A 510 -8.53 -24.34 -0.31
CA ALA A 510 -7.87 -24.03 0.95
C ALA A 510 -8.79 -24.38 2.12
N ARG A 511 -8.22 -25.02 3.12
CA ARG A 511 -8.90 -25.48 4.33
C ARG A 511 -8.17 -24.95 5.56
N MET A 512 -8.91 -24.53 6.56
CA MET A 512 -8.35 -24.01 7.82
C MET A 512 -9.32 -24.18 8.98
N ASP A 513 -8.78 -24.31 10.19
CA ASP A 513 -9.51 -24.21 11.45
C ASP A 513 -9.47 -22.78 11.97
N LEU A 514 -10.64 -22.16 12.09
CA LEU A 514 -10.89 -20.81 12.55
C LEU A 514 -11.15 -20.73 14.05
N ALA A 515 -11.23 -21.85 14.78
CA ALA A 515 -11.64 -21.83 16.19
C ALA A 515 -10.79 -20.89 17.07
N ALA A 516 -9.49 -20.80 16.81
CA ALA A 516 -8.60 -19.91 17.55
C ALA A 516 -8.87 -18.42 17.32
N ALA A 517 -9.54 -18.03 16.23
CA ALA A 517 -9.93 -16.66 15.97
C ALA A 517 -11.11 -16.17 16.84
N TYR A 518 -11.83 -17.09 17.50
CA TYR A 518 -13.04 -16.78 18.28
C TYR A 518 -12.82 -17.04 19.78
N PRO A 519 -13.02 -16.04 20.66
CA PRO A 519 -12.94 -16.22 22.10
C PRO A 519 -14.22 -16.87 22.67
N VAL A 520 -14.60 -18.03 22.15
CA VAL A 520 -15.82 -18.77 22.54
C VAL A 520 -15.44 -19.99 23.35
N GLU A 521 -15.90 -20.04 24.61
CA GLU A 521 -15.72 -21.21 25.45
C GLU A 521 -16.43 -22.44 24.87
N GLY A 522 -15.74 -23.58 24.91
CA GLY A 522 -16.26 -24.84 24.38
C GLY A 522 -16.27 -24.97 22.86
N LEU A 523 -15.80 -23.99 22.09
CA LEU A 523 -15.55 -24.15 20.65
C LEU A 523 -14.32 -25.03 20.43
N ARG A 524 -14.52 -26.23 19.87
CA ARG A 524 -13.44 -27.19 19.62
C ARG A 524 -12.80 -27.01 18.25
N GLN A 525 -13.64 -26.82 17.24
CA GLN A 525 -13.19 -26.66 15.86
C GLN A 525 -14.24 -25.85 15.10
N TRP A 526 -13.76 -24.95 14.24
CA TRP A 526 -14.56 -24.33 13.20
C TRP A 526 -13.78 -24.41 11.90
N ARG A 527 -14.09 -25.39 11.08
CA ARG A 527 -13.32 -25.71 9.90
C ARG A 527 -14.00 -25.12 8.67
N ARG A 528 -13.28 -24.24 7.98
CA ARG A 528 -13.69 -23.69 6.68
C ARG A 528 -12.90 -24.34 5.56
N THR A 529 -13.59 -24.73 4.50
CA THR A 529 -12.98 -25.15 3.22
C THR A 529 -13.56 -24.29 2.11
N ALA A 530 -12.74 -23.51 1.40
CA ALA A 530 -13.13 -22.81 0.19
C ALA A 530 -12.50 -23.48 -1.02
N ARG A 531 -13.32 -23.89 -1.98
CA ARG A 531 -12.91 -24.67 -3.15
C ARG A 531 -13.44 -24.02 -4.43
N LEU A 532 -12.58 -23.90 -5.44
CA LEU A 532 -12.94 -23.60 -6.82
C LEU A 532 -12.76 -24.88 -7.66
N ASP A 533 -13.86 -25.40 -8.18
CA ASP A 533 -13.85 -26.42 -9.23
C ASP A 533 -13.79 -25.72 -10.60
N ARG A 534 -12.63 -25.84 -11.26
CA ARG A 534 -12.37 -25.14 -12.53
C ARG A 534 -13.19 -25.71 -13.69
N ALA A 535 -13.50 -27.02 -13.65
CA ALA A 535 -14.27 -27.68 -14.70
C ALA A 535 -15.77 -27.38 -14.58
N ALA A 536 -16.29 -27.44 -13.36
CA ALA A 536 -17.69 -27.12 -13.09
C ALA A 536 -17.98 -25.61 -13.06
N SER A 537 -16.94 -24.76 -13.00
CA SER A 537 -17.08 -23.32 -12.76
C SER A 537 -17.92 -23.03 -11.52
N LEU A 538 -17.59 -23.72 -10.43
CA LEU A 538 -18.33 -23.71 -9.17
C LEU A 538 -17.37 -23.37 -8.03
N VAL A 539 -17.75 -22.40 -7.20
CA VAL A 539 -17.12 -22.17 -5.90
C VAL A 539 -17.98 -22.81 -4.81
N THR A 540 -17.35 -23.54 -3.91
CA THR A 540 -17.98 -24.14 -2.72
C THR A 540 -17.27 -23.63 -1.48
N ILE A 541 -18.04 -23.10 -0.52
CA ILE A 541 -17.58 -22.68 0.81
C ILE A 541 -18.29 -23.57 1.82
N GLU A 542 -17.53 -24.43 2.50
CA GLU A 542 -18.05 -25.35 3.51
C GLU A 542 -17.53 -24.92 4.89
N ASP A 543 -18.44 -24.71 5.83
CA ASP A 543 -18.14 -24.48 7.23
C ASP A 543 -18.67 -25.65 8.06
N ALA A 544 -17.79 -26.31 8.82
CA ALA A 544 -18.12 -27.41 9.72
C ALA A 544 -17.65 -27.10 11.15
N TRP A 545 -18.53 -27.22 12.13
CA TRP A 545 -18.24 -26.82 13.51
C TRP A 545 -18.42 -27.96 14.51
N SER A 546 -17.70 -27.85 15.63
CA SER A 546 -17.93 -28.68 16.80
C SER A 546 -17.72 -27.91 18.11
N PHE A 547 -18.62 -28.14 19.06
CA PHE A 547 -18.62 -27.61 20.41
C PHE A 547 -18.63 -28.75 21.44
N ASP A 548 -18.32 -28.41 22.69
CA ASP A 548 -18.44 -29.33 23.83
C ASP A 548 -19.88 -29.75 24.16
N GLY A 549 -20.86 -28.93 23.76
CA GLY A 549 -22.28 -29.18 23.93
C GLY A 549 -23.10 -28.15 23.16
N ASP A 550 -24.41 -28.30 23.19
CA ASP A 550 -25.34 -27.36 22.54
C ASP A 550 -25.25 -25.96 23.18
N GLY A 551 -25.57 -24.93 22.40
CA GLY A 551 -25.43 -23.53 22.80
C GLY A 551 -26.71 -22.97 23.41
N ALA A 552 -26.61 -21.72 23.89
CA ALA A 552 -27.77 -20.89 24.23
C ALA A 552 -28.01 -19.77 23.21
N SER A 553 -27.21 -19.73 22.13
CA SER A 553 -27.24 -18.66 21.13
C SER A 553 -26.84 -19.21 19.76
N PRO A 554 -27.56 -18.83 18.69
CA PRO A 554 -27.25 -19.29 17.35
C PRO A 554 -25.90 -18.73 16.86
N SER A 555 -25.28 -19.45 15.93
CA SER A 555 -24.17 -18.93 15.12
C SER A 555 -24.69 -18.50 13.75
N PHE A 556 -23.97 -17.59 13.10
CA PHE A 556 -24.28 -17.09 11.76
C PHE A 556 -23.08 -17.26 10.84
N LEU A 557 -23.32 -17.53 9.56
CA LEU A 557 -22.34 -17.28 8.51
C LEU A 557 -22.67 -15.97 7.82
N HIS A 558 -21.69 -15.09 7.72
CA HIS A 558 -21.84 -13.84 6.99
C HIS A 558 -21.14 -13.92 5.63
N PHE A 559 -21.77 -13.31 4.62
CA PHE A 559 -21.17 -13.02 3.32
C PHE A 559 -21.49 -11.58 2.95
N LEU A 560 -20.46 -10.78 2.70
CA LEU A 560 -20.64 -9.39 2.29
C LEU A 560 -20.75 -9.33 0.77
N LEU A 561 -21.85 -8.77 0.26
CA LEU A 561 -22.22 -8.78 -1.15
C LEU A 561 -22.21 -7.37 -1.74
N ALA A 562 -21.64 -7.24 -2.94
CA ALA A 562 -21.66 -6.02 -3.74
C ALA A 562 -22.53 -6.16 -4.98
N GLY A 563 -23.35 -5.14 -5.25
CA GLY A 563 -24.33 -5.12 -6.34
C GLY A 563 -25.78 -5.20 -5.86
N ARG A 564 -26.70 -5.55 -6.76
CA ARG A 564 -28.12 -5.69 -6.43
C ARG A 564 -28.42 -7.12 -6.00
N VAL A 565 -28.87 -7.29 -4.76
CA VAL A 565 -29.11 -8.59 -4.13
C VAL A 565 -30.62 -8.87 -4.02
N GLU A 566 -31.04 -10.06 -4.44
CA GLU A 566 -32.41 -10.55 -4.32
C GLU A 566 -32.42 -11.90 -3.58
N LEU A 567 -33.02 -11.93 -2.39
CA LEU A 567 -33.14 -13.12 -1.56
C LEU A 567 -34.36 -13.97 -1.95
N ALA A 568 -34.16 -15.28 -2.00
CA ALA A 568 -35.20 -16.29 -2.04
C ALA A 568 -34.89 -17.41 -1.03
N SER A 569 -35.77 -18.41 -0.91
CA SER A 569 -35.50 -19.56 -0.04
C SER A 569 -34.31 -20.36 -0.55
N GLY A 570 -33.27 -20.52 0.27
CA GLY A 570 -32.07 -21.29 -0.06
C GLY A 570 -31.11 -20.63 -1.05
N GLN A 571 -31.34 -19.38 -1.45
CA GLN A 571 -30.48 -18.70 -2.42
C GLN A 571 -30.58 -17.17 -2.40
N VAL A 572 -29.52 -16.50 -2.84
CA VAL A 572 -29.54 -15.10 -3.28
C VAL A 572 -29.06 -14.99 -4.72
N VAL A 573 -29.71 -14.13 -5.49
CA VAL A 573 -29.21 -13.70 -6.80
C VAL A 573 -28.50 -12.36 -6.61
N VAL A 574 -27.24 -12.29 -7.02
CA VAL A 574 -26.44 -11.06 -7.02
C VAL A 574 -26.28 -10.61 -8.46
N ARG A 575 -26.77 -9.41 -8.78
CA ARG A 575 -26.42 -8.71 -10.03
C ARG A 575 -25.20 -7.85 -9.73
N PRO A 576 -24.01 -8.20 -10.24
CA PRO A 576 -22.78 -7.51 -9.89
C PRO A 576 -22.78 -6.06 -10.34
N LEU A 577 -21.80 -5.31 -9.85
CA LEU A 577 -21.44 -4.01 -10.39
C LEU A 577 -20.99 -4.14 -11.87
N GLU A 578 -20.98 -3.04 -12.61
CA GLU A 578 -20.48 -2.96 -13.99
C GLU A 578 -21.10 -3.91 -15.02
N GLY A 579 -22.25 -4.51 -14.71
CA GLY A 579 -22.99 -5.37 -15.65
C GLY A 579 -22.29 -6.70 -15.95
N ALA A 580 -21.42 -7.20 -15.06
CA ALA A 580 -20.95 -8.58 -15.14
C ALA A 580 -22.10 -9.57 -14.96
N ARG A 581 -21.88 -10.86 -15.31
CA ARG A 581 -22.93 -11.88 -15.30
C ARG A 581 -23.49 -12.10 -13.90
N ASP A 582 -24.81 -12.27 -13.81
CA ASP A 582 -25.52 -12.58 -12.57
C ASP A 582 -24.90 -13.82 -11.89
N VAL A 583 -24.83 -13.79 -10.56
CA VAL A 583 -24.30 -14.87 -9.73
C VAL A 583 -25.40 -15.41 -8.84
N LEU A 584 -25.49 -16.74 -8.73
CA LEU A 584 -26.32 -17.41 -7.76
C LEU A 584 -25.46 -17.87 -6.58
N VAL A 585 -25.84 -17.47 -5.37
CA VAL A 585 -25.26 -17.99 -4.12
C VAL A 585 -26.34 -18.82 -3.43
N SER A 586 -26.12 -20.11 -3.25
CA SER A 586 -27.13 -21.06 -2.75
C SER A 586 -26.65 -21.87 -1.55
N TRP A 587 -27.60 -22.32 -0.72
CA TRP A 587 -27.38 -23.17 0.45
C TRP A 587 -28.61 -24.06 0.68
N ASP A 588 -28.49 -25.06 1.56
CA ASP A 588 -29.63 -25.90 1.95
C ASP A 588 -30.58 -25.13 2.88
N PRO A 589 -31.83 -24.81 2.45
CA PRO A 589 -32.78 -24.07 3.28
C PRO A 589 -33.28 -24.86 4.51
N GLU A 590 -33.07 -26.18 4.56
CA GLU A 590 -33.37 -26.99 5.76
C GLU A 590 -32.30 -26.81 6.84
N LEU A 591 -31.07 -26.47 6.44
CA LEU A 591 -29.94 -26.30 7.35
C LEU A 591 -29.69 -24.84 7.76
N ALA A 592 -30.12 -23.86 6.97
CA ALA A 592 -29.97 -22.45 7.34
C ALA A 592 -31.07 -21.55 6.77
N THR A 593 -31.47 -20.56 7.58
CA THR A 593 -32.37 -19.48 7.14
C THR A 593 -31.55 -18.25 6.81
N GLY A 594 -31.75 -17.69 5.61
CA GLY A 594 -31.07 -16.48 5.16
C GLY A 594 -31.85 -15.19 5.49
N SER A 595 -31.13 -14.15 5.91
CA SER A 595 -31.60 -12.77 5.99
C SER A 595 -30.60 -11.81 5.34
N LEU A 596 -31.05 -10.61 4.98
CA LEU A 596 -30.20 -9.55 4.43
C LEU A 596 -30.17 -8.35 5.36
N THR A 597 -28.97 -7.85 5.63
CA THR A 597 -28.73 -6.57 6.32
C THR A 597 -28.04 -5.61 5.36
N VAL A 598 -28.69 -4.50 5.04
CA VAL A 598 -28.15 -3.48 4.13
C VAL A 598 -27.36 -2.43 4.92
N ARG A 599 -26.17 -2.08 4.42
CA ARG A 599 -25.34 -0.97 4.91
C ARG A 599 -25.28 0.10 3.82
N GLU A 600 -25.97 1.20 4.05
CA GLU A 600 -25.77 2.41 3.26
C GLU A 600 -24.36 2.97 3.54
N LEU A 601 -23.66 3.39 2.48
CA LEU A 601 -22.29 3.89 2.53
C LEU A 601 -22.29 5.41 2.48
N ASP A 602 -21.96 6.03 3.61
CA ASP A 602 -21.77 7.48 3.77
C ASP A 602 -20.31 7.90 3.64
N ASP A 603 -19.38 6.94 3.66
CA ASP A 603 -17.96 7.15 3.44
C ASP A 603 -17.64 7.32 1.92
N PRO A 604 -17.05 8.44 1.48
CA PRO A 604 -16.70 8.67 0.08
C PRO A 604 -15.70 7.66 -0.49
N MET A 605 -14.78 7.14 0.32
CA MET A 605 -13.78 6.17 -0.14
C MET A 605 -14.44 4.83 -0.43
N LEU A 606 -15.30 4.34 0.45
CA LEU A 606 -16.06 3.11 0.24
C LEU A 606 -17.07 3.25 -0.90
N SER A 607 -17.83 4.34 -0.92
CA SER A 607 -18.88 4.54 -1.93
C SER A 607 -18.33 4.74 -3.35
N SER A 608 -17.10 5.28 -3.48
CA SER A 608 -16.41 5.34 -4.78
C SER A 608 -16.07 3.96 -5.37
N VAL A 609 -15.98 2.93 -4.53
CA VAL A 609 -15.67 1.55 -4.94
C VAL A 609 -16.94 0.74 -5.13
N TRP A 610 -17.84 0.79 -4.14
CA TRP A 610 -18.97 -0.13 -4.02
C TRP A 610 -20.32 0.47 -4.44
N GLY A 611 -20.39 1.79 -4.66
CA GLY A 611 -21.63 2.52 -4.87
C GLY A 611 -22.31 2.88 -3.54
N GLU A 612 -23.63 2.99 -3.56
CA GLU A 612 -24.40 3.55 -2.42
C GLU A 612 -24.47 2.62 -1.21
N ARG A 613 -24.27 1.31 -1.38
CA ARG A 613 -24.48 0.33 -0.32
C ARG A 613 -23.75 -0.99 -0.53
N LEU A 614 -23.58 -1.71 0.57
CA LEU A 614 -23.23 -3.14 0.61
C LEU A 614 -24.34 -3.92 1.31
N THR A 615 -24.47 -5.21 0.99
CA THR A 615 -25.49 -6.08 1.60
C THR A 615 -24.82 -7.28 2.25
N ARG A 616 -25.03 -7.46 3.56
CA ARG A 616 -24.60 -8.65 4.29
C ARG A 616 -25.68 -9.71 4.21
N LEU A 617 -25.36 -10.87 3.62
CA LEU A 617 -26.15 -12.09 3.76
C LEU A 617 -25.78 -12.74 5.10
N GLU A 618 -26.80 -13.06 5.88
CA GLU A 618 -26.68 -13.72 7.18
C GLU A 618 -27.38 -15.07 7.11
N LEU A 619 -26.63 -16.16 7.26
CA LEU A 619 -27.18 -17.52 7.30
C LEU A 619 -27.21 -17.98 8.76
N ARG A 620 -28.41 -18.02 9.35
CA ARG A 620 -28.60 -18.53 10.71
C ARG A 620 -28.44 -20.05 10.72
N LEU A 621 -27.47 -20.54 11.48
CA LEU A 621 -27.16 -21.96 11.61
C LEU A 621 -28.01 -22.64 12.69
N PRO A 622 -28.15 -23.98 12.65
CA PRO A 622 -28.81 -24.74 13.71
C PRO A 622 -28.00 -24.66 15.00
N ASP A 623 -28.68 -24.50 16.14
CA ASP A 623 -28.03 -24.51 17.47
C ASP A 623 -27.72 -25.95 17.90
N THR A 624 -26.72 -26.52 17.25
CA THR A 624 -26.27 -27.91 17.43
C THR A 624 -24.80 -27.92 17.78
N ALA A 625 -24.40 -28.82 18.68
CA ALA A 625 -23.01 -29.03 19.05
C ALA A 625 -22.13 -29.42 17.86
N ARG A 626 -22.70 -30.00 16.81
CA ARG A 626 -21.99 -30.37 15.57
C ARG A 626 -22.89 -30.13 14.37
N GLY A 627 -22.32 -29.56 13.33
CA GLY A 627 -23.01 -29.36 12.07
C GLY A 627 -22.06 -28.94 10.96
N ALA A 628 -22.59 -28.87 9.77
CA ALA A 628 -21.92 -28.31 8.62
C ALA A 628 -22.93 -27.60 7.73
N LEU A 629 -22.49 -26.54 7.06
CA LEU A 629 -23.25 -25.88 5.99
C LEU A 629 -22.33 -25.71 4.79
N GLN A 630 -22.88 -26.00 3.61
CA GLN A 630 -22.24 -25.73 2.34
C GLN A 630 -22.97 -24.57 1.64
N VAL A 631 -22.19 -23.60 1.17
CA VAL A 631 -22.62 -22.51 0.29
C VAL A 631 -21.97 -22.69 -1.06
N GLN A 632 -22.77 -22.61 -2.13
CA GLN A 632 -22.32 -22.71 -3.51
C GLN A 632 -22.44 -21.36 -4.21
N VAL A 633 -21.49 -21.03 -5.08
CA VAL A 633 -21.48 -19.83 -5.89
C VAL A 633 -21.24 -20.22 -7.34
N GLU A 634 -22.19 -19.91 -8.21
CA GLU A 634 -22.15 -20.24 -9.63
C GLU A 634 -22.61 -19.06 -10.50
N VAL A 635 -22.13 -19.02 -11.74
CA VAL A 635 -22.58 -18.01 -12.71
C VAL A 635 -23.95 -18.42 -13.24
N ARG A 636 -24.91 -17.50 -13.18
CA ARG A 636 -26.24 -17.72 -13.74
C ARG A 636 -26.15 -17.78 -15.26
N ALA A 637 -26.69 -18.86 -15.83
CA ALA A 637 -26.73 -19.11 -17.27
C ALA A 637 -27.58 -18.09 -18.04
#